data_AF-A0A958LQI1-F1
#
_entry.id   AF-A0A958LQI1-F1
#
_cell.length_a   1.000
_cell.length_b   1.000
_cell.length_c   1.000
_cell.angle_alpha   90.00
_cell.angle_beta   90.00
_cell.angle_gamma   90.00
#
_symmetry.space_group_name_H-M   'P 1'
#
loop_
_entity.id
_entity.type
_entity.pdbx_description
1 polymer ?
#
loop_
_entity_poly.entity_id
_entity_poly.type
_entity_poly.pdbx_seq_one_letter_code
_entity_poly.pdbx_strand_id
1 'polypeptide(L)'
;MIRRLSKLALIALLFGLVAYIEAHAAPPTRRPDLPTHDGVWYIGGYLPESPDKKVWVRIKDDTITGVLKKKPRASSKTLVIETDDWLFPGLVDLHNHLLYNILPLWPEAKGQFNSRFEWRSEYAPYAQVKKRIRPFKDKPCAATRWAELKAVVSGVTAIAGVGGISAWDCARNFGPLNVEIPGELGKNRGLKNSFEVLQPALVGKVYLRHILPRIKSGMTYDQAYEVFVMEHEFDKWVSSFQNQPHTLENGAILTFGSGKGMILAKSLDGQNFSSVKKEQEFLRSQLEASPFSFRSRQITDWISWMYGDSRKSGYLKASRTENEAWRYIAENGVYDLPRAERKYAGGLEQTRRDIIARLRDPDALPFVTHIAEGHPDDDYTKNEYDYYQGMDLAQPGTILVHGVGMTEEDFANAAANDVTLVWSPFSNLLLYGETMNIEMALKKGVNVAMGPDWSPTGSKSLLDEMRLAWEYIRARGLKVPAKAIADMTTVNAAKAVGLDNYGLIKKGHWANLTVVRRRNQPLYDDVEWTGYHDLVTSYQRDIQLVVIAGHPMYGEIEWMAQVQKKFGTADSLELLPFKGAQVGEPCEKQKALWLRELPEPDLDSAQELQAHLQDKIDSNFGGSADHWTLDTLFACEDKVYRERFFTFIPEEWPENKKLRKDRRRESNLKDNWHPFDMMIW
;
A
#
# COMPACT_ATOMS: atom_id res chain seq x y z
N MET A 1 -48.37 31.86 -11.68
CA MET A 1 -47.69 30.57 -11.42
C MET A 1 -46.17 30.70 -11.17
N ILE A 2 -45.56 31.90 -11.28
CA ILE A 2 -44.10 32.15 -11.12
C ILE A 2 -43.71 32.73 -9.73
N ARG A 3 -44.63 32.80 -8.77
CA ARG A 3 -44.38 33.35 -7.41
C ARG A 3 -44.35 32.32 -6.27
N ARG A 4 -44.40 31.01 -6.55
CA ARG A 4 -44.34 29.94 -5.53
C ARG A 4 -43.07 29.09 -5.56
N LEU A 5 -42.15 29.29 -6.50
CA LEU A 5 -40.90 28.52 -6.62
C LEU A 5 -39.70 29.13 -5.86
N SER A 6 -39.84 30.32 -5.28
CA SER A 6 -38.72 31.02 -4.62
C SER A 6 -38.57 30.76 -3.11
N LYS A 7 -39.49 30.02 -2.47
CA LYS A 7 -39.39 29.68 -1.03
C LYS A 7 -38.82 28.29 -0.74
N LEU A 8 -38.91 27.33 -1.67
CA LEU A 8 -38.32 25.99 -1.51
C LEU A 8 -36.80 25.98 -1.78
N ALA A 9 -36.32 26.82 -2.70
CA ALA A 9 -34.88 26.96 -2.97
C ALA A 9 -34.12 27.66 -1.82
N LEU A 10 -34.77 28.59 -1.10
CA LEU A 10 -34.15 29.31 0.01
C LEU A 10 -34.08 28.45 1.30
N ILE A 11 -35.01 27.50 1.48
CA ILE A 11 -34.98 26.56 2.60
C ILE A 11 -33.90 25.48 2.38
N ALA A 12 -33.68 25.04 1.13
CA ALA A 12 -32.56 24.14 0.80
C ALA A 12 -31.17 24.80 0.99
N LEU A 13 -31.05 26.10 0.72
CA LEU A 13 -29.81 26.86 0.97
C LEU A 13 -29.57 27.18 2.46
N LEU A 14 -30.63 27.27 3.28
CA LEU A 14 -30.51 27.46 4.73
C LEU A 14 -30.27 26.15 5.50
N PHE A 15 -30.70 24.99 4.99
CA PHE A 15 -30.33 23.68 5.52
C PHE A 15 -28.95 23.19 5.04
N GLY A 16 -28.42 23.74 3.93
CA GLY A 16 -27.05 23.49 3.46
C GLY A 16 -25.96 24.30 4.16
N LEU A 17 -26.30 25.35 4.92
CA LEU A 17 -25.30 26.24 5.57
C LEU A 17 -25.21 26.12 7.09
N VAL A 18 -26.01 25.24 7.73
CA VAL A 18 -26.02 25.07 9.20
C VAL A 18 -25.61 23.65 9.64
N ALA A 19 -25.23 22.77 8.70
CA ALA A 19 -24.48 21.55 9.00
C ALA A 19 -22.94 21.76 8.98
N TYR A 20 -22.48 23.02 9.04
CA TYR A 20 -21.11 23.38 9.42
C TYR A 20 -21.06 23.77 10.91
N ILE A 21 -21.80 23.03 11.74
CA ILE A 21 -21.47 22.95 13.17
C ILE A 21 -20.24 22.06 13.21
N GLU A 22 -19.15 22.57 13.79
CA GLU A 22 -17.93 21.82 14.07
C GLU A 22 -18.30 20.40 14.52
N ALA A 23 -18.21 19.45 13.59
CA ALA A 23 -18.10 18.06 13.92
C ALA A 23 -16.80 18.00 14.73
N HIS A 24 -16.96 18.07 16.04
CA HIS A 24 -15.89 17.75 16.95
C HIS A 24 -15.60 16.29 16.63
N ALA A 25 -14.58 16.07 15.79
CA ALA A 25 -14.07 14.74 15.49
C ALA A 25 -13.95 14.04 16.84
N ALA A 26 -14.59 12.86 16.95
CA ALA A 26 -14.53 12.11 18.18
C ALA A 26 -13.05 12.01 18.59
N PRO A 27 -12.72 12.25 19.87
CA PRO A 27 -11.34 12.18 20.31
C PRO A 27 -10.76 10.81 19.92
N PRO A 28 -9.48 10.77 19.52
CA PRO A 28 -8.86 9.51 19.12
C PRO A 28 -9.00 8.47 20.21
N THR A 29 -9.24 7.22 19.82
CA THR A 29 -9.29 6.10 20.76
C THR A 29 -7.89 5.80 21.26
N ARG A 30 -7.77 5.59 22.57
CA ARG A 30 -6.48 5.35 23.22
C ARG A 30 -5.72 4.16 22.63
N ARG A 31 -4.41 4.29 22.37
CA ARG A 31 -3.54 3.13 22.05
C ARG A 31 -3.33 2.30 23.32
N PRO A 32 -3.84 1.05 23.40
CA PRO A 32 -3.92 0.31 24.67
C PRO A 32 -2.57 0.05 25.33
N ASP A 33 -1.53 -0.15 24.51
CA ASP A 33 -0.24 -0.67 24.97
C ASP A 33 0.85 0.40 25.13
N LEU A 34 0.57 1.65 24.72
CA LEU A 34 1.48 2.76 25.00
C LEU A 34 1.42 3.14 26.49
N PRO A 35 2.57 3.45 27.12
CA PRO A 35 2.60 3.90 28.51
C PRO A 35 1.71 5.12 28.70
N THR A 36 0.76 5.03 29.63
CA THR A 36 -0.01 6.21 30.01
C THR A 36 0.78 7.06 30.97
N HIS A 37 0.94 8.32 30.58
CA HIS A 37 1.29 9.36 31.51
C HIS A 37 0.00 10.06 31.97
N ASP A 38 -0.31 10.03 33.27
CA ASP A 38 -1.47 10.73 33.87
C ASP A 38 -1.38 12.28 33.80
N GLY A 39 -0.54 12.81 32.90
CA GLY A 39 -0.06 14.18 32.88
C GLY A 39 -0.19 14.87 31.53
N VAL A 40 -0.33 16.19 31.60
CA VAL A 40 -0.24 17.09 30.44
C VAL A 40 1.24 17.45 30.25
N TRP A 41 1.71 17.41 29.01
CA TRP A 41 3.03 17.90 28.65
C TRP A 41 2.98 18.81 27.43
N TYR A 42 4.07 19.52 27.20
CA TYR A 42 4.16 20.52 26.15
C TYR A 42 5.46 20.37 25.36
N ILE A 43 5.38 20.65 24.07
CA ILE A 43 6.54 20.84 23.21
C ILE A 43 6.48 22.22 22.54
N GLY A 44 7.55 22.99 22.70
CA GLY A 44 7.72 24.31 22.10
C GLY A 44 8.64 24.25 20.89
N GLY A 45 8.27 24.93 19.80
CA GLY A 45 9.04 24.99 18.55
C GLY A 45 8.37 25.91 17.53
N TYR A 46 8.83 25.89 16.27
CA TYR A 46 8.31 26.74 15.21
C TYR A 46 7.44 25.94 14.23
N LEU A 47 6.32 26.51 13.81
CA LEU A 47 5.53 25.96 12.70
C LEU A 47 6.08 26.53 11.38
N PRO A 48 6.18 25.74 10.30
CA PRO A 48 6.60 26.24 8.99
C PRO A 48 5.76 27.44 8.48
N GLU A 49 4.47 27.48 8.84
CA GLU A 49 3.54 28.56 8.50
C GLU A 49 3.69 29.81 9.39
N SER A 50 4.50 29.74 10.44
CA SER A 50 4.75 30.84 11.38
C SER A 50 6.20 30.83 11.88
N PRO A 51 7.18 31.03 10.98
CA PRO A 51 8.60 30.78 11.24
C PRO A 51 9.24 31.72 12.27
N ASP A 52 8.63 32.87 12.53
CA ASP A 52 9.13 33.90 13.44
C ASP A 52 8.55 33.82 14.85
N LYS A 53 7.60 32.90 15.10
CA LYS A 53 6.87 32.83 16.36
C LYS A 53 6.86 31.40 16.89
N LYS A 54 7.54 31.20 18.01
CA LYS A 54 7.49 29.94 18.75
C LYS A 54 6.06 29.69 19.26
N VAL A 55 5.59 28.46 19.10
CA VAL A 55 4.32 27.97 19.64
C VAL A 55 4.59 26.85 20.64
N TRP A 56 3.60 26.52 21.47
CA TRP A 56 3.67 25.39 22.42
C TRP A 56 2.48 24.46 22.23
N VAL A 57 2.73 23.26 21.73
CA VAL A 57 1.72 22.21 21.54
C VAL A 57 1.47 21.54 22.89
N ARG A 58 0.22 21.61 23.36
CA ARG A 58 -0.26 20.97 24.58
C ARG A 58 -0.75 19.58 24.26
N ILE A 59 -0.13 18.57 24.85
CA ILE A 59 -0.48 17.16 24.68
C ILE A 59 -1.06 16.65 25.98
N LYS A 60 -2.17 15.93 25.87
CA LYS A 60 -2.76 15.18 26.98
C LYS A 60 -3.13 13.81 26.43
N ASP A 61 -2.60 12.77 27.06
CA ASP A 61 -2.75 11.40 26.59
C ASP A 61 -2.35 11.35 25.10
N ASP A 62 -3.21 10.80 24.26
CA ASP A 62 -2.99 10.55 22.83
C ASP A 62 -3.24 11.79 21.94
N THR A 63 -3.68 12.92 22.51
CA THR A 63 -4.33 14.01 21.77
C THR A 63 -3.66 15.37 21.97
N ILE A 64 -3.60 16.15 20.89
CA ILE A 64 -3.31 17.58 20.94
C ILE A 64 -4.53 18.31 21.50
N THR A 65 -4.36 18.97 22.64
CA THR A 65 -5.46 19.68 23.33
C THR A 65 -5.37 21.20 23.18
N GLY A 66 -4.28 21.71 22.61
CA GLY A 66 -4.15 23.12 22.24
C GLY A 66 -2.79 23.46 21.61
N VAL A 67 -2.73 24.58 20.89
CA VAL A 67 -1.50 25.18 20.37
C VAL A 67 -1.43 26.59 20.93
N LEU A 68 -0.50 26.82 21.86
CA LEU A 68 -0.43 28.04 22.67
C LEU A 68 0.60 29.01 22.10
N LYS A 69 0.36 30.32 22.30
CA LYS A 69 1.29 31.41 21.92
C LYS A 69 2.21 31.87 23.05
N LYS A 70 2.09 31.29 24.25
CA LYS A 70 2.90 31.64 25.42
C LYS A 70 3.48 30.37 26.04
N LYS A 71 4.73 30.47 26.47
CA LYS A 71 5.44 29.38 27.17
C LYS A 71 4.66 28.95 28.41
N PRO A 72 4.27 27.67 28.51
CA PRO A 72 3.68 27.12 29.72
C PRO A 72 4.75 27.04 30.83
N ARG A 73 4.33 27.19 32.09
CA ARG A 73 5.24 27.03 33.23
C ARG A 73 5.52 25.54 33.45
N ALA A 74 6.78 25.16 33.38
CA ALA A 74 7.23 23.84 33.80
C ALA A 74 6.99 23.64 35.31
N SER A 75 6.67 22.42 35.72
CA SER A 75 6.45 22.08 37.14
C SER A 75 6.82 20.63 37.42
N SER A 76 6.81 20.23 38.70
CA SER A 76 7.00 18.82 39.08
C SER A 76 5.97 17.88 38.44
N LYS A 77 4.81 18.37 38.00
CA LYS A 77 3.75 17.60 37.32
C LYS A 77 3.65 17.82 35.80
N THR A 78 4.32 18.84 35.26
CA THR A 78 4.22 19.21 33.84
C THR A 78 5.59 19.22 33.17
N LEU A 79 5.78 18.41 32.13
CA LEU A 79 6.96 18.45 31.26
C LEU A 79 6.76 19.52 30.18
N VAL A 80 7.81 20.30 29.94
CA VAL A 80 7.87 21.27 28.85
C VAL A 80 9.19 21.02 28.13
N ILE A 81 9.13 20.42 26.96
CA ILE A 81 10.26 20.34 26.02
C ILE A 81 10.27 21.65 25.24
N GLU A 82 11.41 22.31 25.16
CA GLU A 82 11.57 23.51 24.34
C GLU A 82 12.69 23.31 23.35
N THR A 83 12.37 23.45 22.07
CA THR A 83 13.33 23.44 20.98
C THR A 83 13.20 24.74 20.16
N ASP A 84 14.22 25.02 19.35
CA ASP A 84 14.22 26.03 18.28
C ASP A 84 14.00 25.42 16.88
N ASP A 85 13.59 24.15 16.84
CA ASP A 85 13.37 23.36 15.63
C ASP A 85 11.94 23.48 15.08
N TRP A 86 11.74 22.91 13.89
CA TRP A 86 10.44 22.85 13.23
C TRP A 86 9.56 21.75 13.83
N LEU A 87 8.29 22.09 14.04
CA LEU A 87 7.24 21.14 14.42
C LEU A 87 6.41 20.81 13.19
N PHE A 88 6.43 19.54 12.77
CA PHE A 88 5.55 19.00 11.75
C PHE A 88 4.54 18.03 12.35
N PRO A 89 3.34 17.91 11.75
CA PRO A 89 2.52 16.72 11.97
C PRO A 89 3.37 15.47 11.71
N GLY A 90 3.08 14.40 12.45
CA GLY A 90 3.74 13.12 12.22
C GLY A 90 3.56 12.64 10.77
N LEU A 91 4.62 12.09 10.18
CA LEU A 91 4.60 11.69 8.78
C LEU A 91 3.79 10.39 8.59
N VAL A 92 3.16 10.26 7.43
CA VAL A 92 2.34 9.12 7.02
C VAL A 92 2.90 8.53 5.73
N ASP A 93 3.34 7.27 5.79
CA ASP A 93 3.80 6.51 4.64
C ASP A 93 2.65 5.64 4.11
N LEU A 94 2.14 5.95 2.91
CA LEU A 94 0.97 5.25 2.35
C LEU A 94 1.29 4.12 1.38
N HIS A 95 2.56 3.88 1.08
CA HIS A 95 2.91 2.75 0.25
C HIS A 95 4.34 2.29 0.54
N ASN A 96 4.44 1.25 1.38
CA ASN A 96 5.66 0.55 1.66
C ASN A 96 5.44 -0.96 1.47
N HIS A 97 6.51 -1.74 1.57
CA HIS A 97 6.46 -3.18 1.67
C HIS A 97 7.38 -3.61 2.81
N LEU A 98 6.90 -3.50 4.05
CA LEU A 98 7.77 -3.53 5.25
C LEU A 98 8.63 -4.78 5.33
N LEU A 99 8.05 -5.96 5.06
CA LEU A 99 8.80 -7.22 5.07
C LEU A 99 9.98 -7.20 4.08
N TYR A 100 9.86 -6.47 2.96
CA TYR A 100 10.88 -6.35 1.92
C TYR A 100 11.90 -5.24 2.23
N ASN A 101 11.64 -4.39 3.23
CA ASN A 101 12.50 -3.29 3.63
C ASN A 101 13.68 -3.76 4.51
N ILE A 102 14.28 -4.88 4.12
CA ILE A 102 15.57 -5.43 4.57
C ILE A 102 16.43 -5.84 3.37
N LEU A 103 15.87 -5.78 2.17
CA LEU A 103 16.53 -6.18 0.93
C LEU A 103 17.38 -5.03 0.37
N PRO A 104 18.49 -5.34 -0.32
CA PRO A 104 19.27 -4.34 -1.02
C PRO A 104 18.49 -3.82 -2.24
N LEU A 105 18.96 -2.73 -2.85
CA LEU A 105 18.45 -2.32 -4.16
C LEU A 105 18.68 -3.43 -5.19
N TRP A 106 17.86 -3.43 -6.23
CA TRP A 106 17.93 -4.35 -7.35
C TRP A 106 18.87 -3.77 -8.42
N PRO A 107 20.15 -4.19 -8.48
CA PRO A 107 21.16 -3.50 -9.28
C PRO A 107 20.91 -3.58 -10.79
N GLU A 108 20.15 -4.57 -11.24
CA GLU A 108 19.80 -4.74 -12.64
C GLU A 108 18.58 -3.91 -13.08
N ALA A 109 17.79 -3.36 -12.15
CA ALA A 109 16.72 -2.43 -12.50
C ALA A 109 17.32 -1.07 -12.85
N LYS A 110 17.23 -0.67 -14.11
CA LYS A 110 17.85 0.56 -14.57
C LYS A 110 17.08 1.26 -15.69
N GLY A 111 15.78 1.36 -15.51
CA GLY A 111 14.87 2.11 -16.35
C GLY A 111 14.57 1.45 -17.69
N GLN A 112 14.65 0.12 -17.79
CA GLN A 112 14.45 -0.60 -19.06
C GLN A 112 13.05 -1.20 -19.28
N PHE A 113 12.20 -1.28 -18.26
CA PHE A 113 10.93 -2.01 -18.37
C PHE A 113 9.81 -1.15 -18.96
N ASN A 114 8.86 -1.79 -19.64
CA ASN A 114 7.67 -1.14 -20.21
C ASN A 114 6.50 -1.11 -19.22
N SER A 115 6.31 -2.14 -18.39
CA SER A 115 5.26 -2.15 -17.38
C SER A 115 5.59 -3.10 -16.23
N ARG A 116 4.80 -3.00 -15.15
CA ARG A 116 4.91 -3.91 -14.00
C ARG A 116 4.77 -5.39 -14.34
N PHE A 117 4.08 -5.68 -15.44
CA PHE A 117 3.88 -7.04 -15.91
C PHE A 117 5.12 -7.60 -16.64
N GLU A 118 5.84 -6.77 -17.41
CA GLU A 118 6.99 -7.20 -18.22
C GLU A 118 8.11 -7.76 -17.34
N TRP A 119 8.52 -7.03 -16.30
CA TRP A 119 9.59 -7.50 -15.43
C TRP A 119 9.19 -8.65 -14.51
N ARG A 120 7.88 -8.84 -14.26
CA ARG A 120 7.38 -9.99 -13.48
C ARG A 120 7.35 -11.27 -14.28
N SER A 121 7.04 -11.20 -15.58
CA SER A 121 6.87 -12.38 -16.45
C SER A 121 8.09 -12.69 -17.32
N GLU A 122 8.74 -11.67 -17.89
CA GLU A 122 9.78 -11.86 -18.90
C GLU A 122 11.21 -11.74 -18.34
N TYR A 123 11.39 -11.04 -17.22
CA TYR A 123 12.73 -10.73 -16.73
C TYR A 123 13.22 -11.77 -15.71
N ALA A 124 13.93 -12.80 -16.21
CA ALA A 124 14.43 -13.91 -15.39
C ALA A 124 15.18 -13.51 -14.09
N PRO A 125 16.04 -12.45 -14.08
CA PRO A 125 16.72 -12.02 -12.85
C PRO A 125 15.78 -11.61 -11.71
N TYR A 126 14.52 -11.24 -11.99
CA TYR A 126 13.53 -10.94 -10.94
C TYR A 126 13.32 -12.13 -9.98
N ALA A 127 13.53 -13.37 -10.45
CA ALA A 127 13.48 -14.56 -9.60
C ALA A 127 14.45 -14.48 -8.41
N GLN A 128 15.62 -13.83 -8.57
CA GLN A 128 16.60 -13.68 -7.50
C GLN A 128 16.10 -12.73 -6.41
N VAL A 129 15.42 -11.65 -6.77
CA VAL A 129 14.81 -10.74 -5.79
C VAL A 129 13.79 -11.49 -4.93
N LYS A 130 12.97 -12.36 -5.54
CA LYS A 130 12.02 -13.23 -4.82
C LYS A 130 12.71 -14.27 -3.94
N LYS A 131 13.89 -14.75 -4.32
CA LYS A 131 14.69 -15.70 -3.53
C LYS A 131 15.23 -15.05 -2.26
N ARG A 132 15.70 -13.80 -2.34
CA ARG A 132 16.29 -13.07 -1.19
C ARG A 132 15.32 -12.88 -0.02
N ILE A 133 14.02 -12.72 -0.29
CA ILE A 133 13.03 -12.54 0.78
C ILE A 133 12.60 -13.85 1.46
N ARG A 134 12.81 -15.01 0.80
CA ARG A 134 12.30 -16.30 1.27
C ARG A 134 12.72 -16.65 2.71
N PRO A 135 13.98 -16.45 3.16
CA PRO A 135 14.39 -16.79 4.53
C PRO A 135 13.67 -16.01 5.63
N PHE A 136 13.05 -14.88 5.28
CA PHE A 136 12.41 -13.98 6.25
C PHE A 136 10.88 -14.13 6.31
N LYS A 137 10.29 -14.95 5.42
CA LYS A 137 8.82 -15.11 5.35
C LYS A 137 8.24 -15.98 6.46
N ASP A 138 8.98 -17.01 6.91
CA ASP A 138 8.48 -17.99 7.89
C ASP A 138 8.42 -17.40 9.32
N LYS A 139 9.25 -16.40 9.62
CA LYS A 139 9.27 -15.65 10.88
C LYS A 139 9.42 -14.15 10.59
N PRO A 140 8.34 -13.45 10.20
CA PRO A 140 8.43 -12.11 9.63
C PRO A 140 8.67 -11.01 10.67
N CYS A 141 8.59 -11.30 11.96
CA CYS A 141 8.58 -10.26 13.00
C CYS A 141 9.86 -9.44 13.03
N ALA A 142 11.03 -10.09 12.99
CA ALA A 142 12.29 -9.37 12.99
C ALA A 142 12.40 -8.38 11.82
N ALA A 143 12.10 -8.85 10.60
CA ALA A 143 12.17 -8.02 9.39
C ALA A 143 11.13 -6.89 9.38
N THR A 144 9.89 -7.20 9.78
CA THR A 144 8.79 -6.22 9.84
C THR A 144 9.10 -5.12 10.86
N ARG A 145 9.54 -5.48 12.06
CA ARG A 145 9.89 -4.52 13.11
C ARG A 145 11.12 -3.70 12.76
N TRP A 146 12.13 -4.28 12.12
CA TRP A 146 13.27 -3.50 11.62
C TRP A 146 12.81 -2.41 10.64
N ALA A 147 11.89 -2.74 9.74
CA ALA A 147 11.31 -1.76 8.83
C ALA A 147 10.50 -0.69 9.56
N GLU A 148 9.71 -1.04 10.59
CA GLU A 148 8.99 -0.06 11.41
C GLU A 148 9.93 0.85 12.20
N LEU A 149 11.04 0.33 12.73
CA LEU A 149 12.06 1.15 13.37
C LEU A 149 12.67 2.14 12.37
N LYS A 150 13.00 1.69 11.16
CA LYS A 150 13.49 2.58 10.09
C LYS A 150 12.48 3.68 9.75
N ALA A 151 11.19 3.35 9.75
CA ALA A 151 10.12 4.33 9.57
C ALA A 151 10.11 5.34 10.74
N VAL A 152 10.14 4.89 12.00
CA VAL A 152 10.15 5.76 13.20
C VAL A 152 11.33 6.73 13.19
N VAL A 153 12.57 6.25 12.97
CA VAL A 153 13.76 7.13 12.96
C VAL A 153 13.79 8.11 11.77
N SER A 154 12.91 7.89 10.79
CA SER A 154 12.69 8.80 9.66
C SER A 154 11.49 9.74 9.87
N GLY A 155 10.87 9.74 11.07
CA GLY A 155 9.76 10.62 11.40
C GLY A 155 8.38 10.09 11.01
N VAL A 156 8.26 8.82 10.62
CA VAL A 156 6.97 8.20 10.29
C VAL A 156 6.24 7.80 11.57
N THR A 157 4.97 8.15 11.62
CA THR A 157 4.07 7.95 12.76
C THR A 157 2.82 7.14 12.40
N ALA A 158 2.51 7.02 11.10
CA ALA A 158 1.57 6.05 10.57
C ALA A 158 2.06 5.45 9.25
N ILE A 159 1.73 4.19 8.98
CA ILE A 159 2.27 3.47 7.83
C ILE A 159 1.28 2.46 7.23
N ALA A 160 1.35 2.28 5.91
CA ALA A 160 0.71 1.22 5.14
C ALA A 160 1.76 0.24 4.58
N GLY A 161 1.33 -0.99 4.24
CA GLY A 161 2.21 -1.97 3.59
C GLY A 161 2.91 -2.96 4.52
N VAL A 162 2.32 -3.29 5.68
CA VAL A 162 2.82 -4.41 6.52
C VAL A 162 2.65 -5.74 5.80
N GLY A 163 1.58 -5.87 5.01
CA GLY A 163 1.30 -7.08 4.24
C GLY A 163 0.24 -7.97 4.89
N GLY A 164 0.49 -9.28 4.97
CA GLY A 164 -0.49 -10.27 5.41
C GLY A 164 -0.65 -10.39 6.93
N ILE A 165 -1.65 -11.18 7.37
CA ILE A 165 -2.04 -11.35 8.78
C ILE A 165 -0.87 -11.71 9.70
N SER A 166 0.06 -12.58 9.26
CA SER A 166 1.23 -12.94 10.07
C SER A 166 2.19 -11.78 10.34
N ALA A 167 2.24 -10.78 9.47
CA ALA A 167 3.00 -9.56 9.69
C ALA A 167 2.22 -8.54 10.54
N TRP A 168 0.88 -8.59 10.54
CA TRP A 168 0.05 -7.74 11.40
C TRP A 168 0.31 -8.02 12.87
N ASP A 169 0.40 -9.29 13.27
CA ASP A 169 0.69 -9.65 14.67
C ASP A 169 2.07 -9.14 15.13
N CYS A 170 3.03 -9.01 14.21
CA CYS A 170 4.36 -8.49 14.50
C CYS A 170 4.40 -6.96 14.63
N ALA A 171 3.69 -6.26 13.73
CA ALA A 171 3.65 -4.80 13.67
C ALA A 171 2.73 -4.19 14.74
N ARG A 172 1.75 -4.97 15.21
CA ARG A 172 0.70 -4.46 16.10
C ARG A 172 1.30 -3.82 17.35
N ASN A 173 0.93 -2.57 17.61
CA ASN A 173 1.32 -1.76 18.75
C ASN A 173 2.84 -1.64 18.98
N PHE A 174 3.66 -1.84 17.94
CA PHE A 174 5.11 -1.75 18.04
C PHE A 174 5.63 -0.36 17.67
N GLY A 175 5.70 -0.05 16.37
CA GLY A 175 6.29 1.19 15.85
C GLY A 175 5.24 2.26 15.50
N PRO A 176 5.24 2.75 14.24
CA PRO A 176 4.20 3.64 13.72
C PRO A 176 2.81 2.97 13.79
N LEU A 177 1.75 3.78 13.78
CA LEU A 177 0.37 3.29 13.73
C LEU A 177 0.07 2.70 12.35
N ASN A 178 -0.43 1.47 12.27
CA ASN A 178 -0.67 0.82 11.00
C ASN A 178 -2.09 1.03 10.49
N VAL A 179 -2.21 1.53 9.26
CA VAL A 179 -3.53 1.78 8.63
C VAL A 179 -4.22 0.51 8.14
N GLU A 180 -3.49 -0.59 7.96
CA GLU A 180 -4.01 -1.88 7.52
C GLU A 180 -4.51 -2.75 8.68
N ILE A 181 -4.05 -2.48 9.91
CA ILE A 181 -4.36 -3.29 11.08
C ILE A 181 -5.62 -2.76 11.78
N PRO A 182 -6.73 -3.54 11.83
CA PRO A 182 -7.93 -3.12 12.53
C PRO A 182 -7.66 -2.80 14.01
N GLY A 183 -8.21 -1.68 14.47
CA GLY A 183 -8.15 -1.21 15.86
C GLY A 183 -7.00 -0.25 16.17
N GLU A 184 -5.92 -0.19 15.40
CA GLU A 184 -4.76 0.64 15.76
C GLU A 184 -4.99 2.15 15.65
N LEU A 185 -5.83 2.55 14.70
CA LEU A 185 -6.21 3.95 14.48
C LEU A 185 -7.65 4.23 14.95
N GLY A 186 -8.20 3.38 15.82
CA GLY A 186 -9.56 3.53 16.34
C GLY A 186 -10.68 3.17 15.38
N LYS A 187 -10.34 2.59 14.22
CA LYS A 187 -11.30 2.04 13.25
C LYS A 187 -11.31 0.52 13.35
N ASN A 188 -12.51 -0.07 13.38
CA ASN A 188 -12.69 -1.53 13.45
C ASN A 188 -12.39 -2.27 12.13
N ARG A 189 -12.07 -1.53 11.06
CA ARG A 189 -11.66 -2.06 9.75
C ARG A 189 -10.33 -1.42 9.36
N GLY A 190 -9.45 -2.22 8.75
CA GLY A 190 -8.20 -1.78 8.17
C GLY A 190 -8.33 -1.41 6.70
N LEU A 191 -7.37 -0.64 6.20
CA LEU A 191 -7.13 -0.41 4.78
C LEU A 191 -7.00 -1.75 4.06
N LYS A 192 -7.53 -1.86 2.84
CA LYS A 192 -7.32 -3.05 2.00
C LYS A 192 -6.52 -2.69 0.78
N ASN A 193 -5.54 -3.53 0.49
CA ASN A 193 -4.74 -3.48 -0.71
C ASN A 193 -5.05 -4.69 -1.61
N SER A 194 -4.94 -4.49 -2.91
CA SER A 194 -4.78 -5.57 -3.89
C SER A 194 -3.80 -5.10 -4.94
N PHE A 195 -2.71 -5.83 -5.12
CA PHE A 195 -1.69 -5.48 -6.11
C PHE A 195 -2.24 -5.51 -7.55
N GLU A 196 -3.24 -6.36 -7.83
CA GLU A 196 -3.74 -6.56 -9.18
C GLU A 196 -5.27 -6.72 -9.19
N VAL A 197 -5.98 -5.62 -9.40
CA VAL A 197 -7.43 -5.64 -9.67
C VAL A 197 -7.70 -5.96 -11.13
N LEU A 198 -6.96 -5.32 -12.03
CA LEU A 198 -7.04 -5.56 -13.46
C LEU A 198 -6.11 -6.71 -13.83
N GLN A 199 -6.68 -7.80 -14.34
CA GLN A 199 -5.89 -8.91 -14.90
C GLN A 199 -5.80 -8.70 -16.41
N PRO A 200 -4.64 -8.34 -16.98
CA PRO A 200 -4.55 -7.95 -18.39
C PRO A 200 -5.08 -9.00 -19.35
N ALA A 201 -4.80 -10.28 -19.09
CA ALA A 201 -5.27 -11.38 -19.92
C ALA A 201 -6.82 -11.52 -19.92
N LEU A 202 -7.50 -11.13 -18.84
CA LEU A 202 -8.97 -11.09 -18.77
C LEU A 202 -9.53 -9.81 -19.38
N VAL A 203 -8.89 -8.67 -19.11
CA VAL A 203 -9.25 -7.38 -19.71
C VAL A 203 -9.18 -7.47 -21.25
N GLY A 204 -8.07 -7.97 -21.79
CA GLY A 204 -7.88 -8.07 -23.24
C GLY A 204 -8.79 -9.08 -23.94
N LYS A 205 -9.13 -10.19 -23.27
CA LYS A 205 -9.97 -11.26 -23.87
C LYS A 205 -11.46 -11.04 -23.68
N VAL A 206 -11.88 -10.36 -22.61
CA VAL A 206 -13.30 -10.20 -22.28
C VAL A 206 -13.70 -8.72 -22.31
N TYR A 207 -13.13 -7.89 -21.44
CA TYR A 207 -13.54 -6.49 -21.31
C TYR A 207 -13.44 -5.72 -22.64
N LEU A 208 -12.28 -5.73 -23.29
CA LEU A 208 -12.08 -4.98 -24.54
C LEU A 208 -12.94 -5.48 -25.71
N ARG A 209 -13.27 -6.78 -25.73
CA ARG A 209 -13.99 -7.41 -26.84
C ARG A 209 -15.50 -7.36 -26.68
N HIS A 210 -15.99 -7.56 -25.46
CA HIS A 210 -17.40 -7.72 -25.18
C HIS A 210 -17.98 -6.55 -24.38
N ILE A 211 -17.25 -5.97 -23.43
CA ILE A 211 -17.81 -4.96 -22.52
C ILE A 211 -17.62 -3.54 -23.07
N LEU A 212 -16.38 -3.17 -23.39
CA LEU A 212 -16.02 -1.80 -23.81
C LEU A 212 -16.80 -1.29 -25.04
N PRO A 213 -17.03 -2.08 -26.11
CA PRO A 213 -17.81 -1.60 -27.27
C PRO A 213 -19.24 -1.20 -26.89
N ARG A 214 -19.84 -1.90 -25.93
CA ARG A 214 -21.18 -1.62 -25.41
C ARG A 214 -21.20 -0.37 -24.56
N ILE A 215 -20.20 -0.18 -23.70
CA ILE A 215 -20.01 1.07 -22.96
C ILE A 215 -19.88 2.25 -23.93
N LYS A 216 -19.06 2.10 -24.99
CA LYS A 216 -18.90 3.14 -26.03
C LYS A 216 -20.20 3.43 -26.80
N SER A 217 -21.16 2.52 -26.82
CA SER A 217 -22.50 2.73 -27.38
C SER A 217 -23.51 3.39 -26.41
N GLY A 218 -23.08 3.71 -25.19
CA GLY A 218 -23.88 4.42 -24.18
C GLY A 218 -24.46 3.54 -23.07
N MET A 219 -24.07 2.25 -22.98
CA MET A 219 -24.43 1.40 -21.84
C MET A 219 -23.55 1.69 -20.62
N THR A 220 -24.06 1.43 -19.41
CA THR A 220 -23.21 1.32 -18.21
C THR A 220 -22.41 0.00 -18.24
N TYR A 221 -21.39 -0.14 -17.38
CA TYR A 221 -20.68 -1.40 -17.25
C TYR A 221 -21.64 -2.55 -16.88
N ASP A 222 -22.52 -2.34 -15.90
CA ASP A 222 -23.45 -3.38 -15.42
C ASP A 222 -24.40 -3.84 -16.53
N GLN A 223 -24.93 -2.92 -17.35
CA GLN A 223 -25.74 -3.25 -18.51
C GLN A 223 -24.96 -4.06 -19.55
N ALA A 224 -23.73 -3.64 -19.86
CA ALA A 224 -22.86 -4.36 -20.79
C ALA A 224 -22.49 -5.77 -20.27
N TYR A 225 -22.28 -5.90 -18.96
CA TYR A 225 -21.99 -7.16 -18.29
C TYR A 225 -23.20 -8.11 -18.32
N GLU A 226 -24.41 -7.61 -18.04
CA GLU A 226 -25.65 -8.40 -18.14
C GLU A 226 -25.86 -8.96 -19.54
N VAL A 227 -25.66 -8.13 -20.58
CA VAL A 227 -25.74 -8.60 -21.97
C VAL A 227 -24.69 -9.68 -22.24
N PHE A 228 -23.46 -9.50 -21.76
CA PHE A 228 -22.40 -10.52 -21.87
C PHE A 228 -22.81 -11.83 -21.19
N VAL A 229 -23.37 -11.76 -19.98
CA VAL A 229 -23.85 -12.94 -19.22
C VAL A 229 -24.93 -13.70 -20.00
N MET A 230 -25.89 -12.98 -20.60
CA MET A 230 -26.97 -13.57 -21.38
C MET A 230 -26.49 -14.20 -22.69
N GLU A 231 -25.62 -13.52 -23.44
CA GLU A 231 -25.11 -14.01 -24.73
C GLU A 231 -24.27 -15.29 -24.59
N HIS A 232 -23.63 -15.47 -23.43
CA HIS A 232 -22.81 -16.64 -23.12
C HIS A 232 -23.55 -17.66 -22.24
N GLU A 233 -24.86 -17.45 -22.04
CA GLU A 233 -25.78 -18.35 -21.32
C GLU A 233 -25.34 -18.69 -19.88
N PHE A 234 -24.63 -17.79 -19.21
CA PHE A 234 -24.15 -18.01 -17.84
C PHE A 234 -25.30 -18.16 -16.84
N ASP A 235 -26.41 -17.48 -17.09
CA ASP A 235 -27.66 -17.56 -16.30
C ASP A 235 -28.21 -18.98 -16.21
N LYS A 236 -28.12 -19.77 -17.29
CA LYS A 236 -28.55 -21.17 -17.29
C LYS A 236 -27.73 -22.04 -16.34
N TRP A 237 -26.42 -21.79 -16.27
CA TRP A 237 -25.52 -22.52 -15.37
C TRP A 237 -25.73 -22.13 -13.91
N VAL A 238 -25.90 -20.84 -13.63
CA VAL A 238 -26.24 -20.34 -12.29
C VAL A 238 -27.56 -20.94 -11.82
N SER A 239 -28.60 -20.89 -12.66
CA SER A 239 -29.91 -21.48 -12.35
C SER A 239 -29.82 -23.00 -12.12
N SER A 240 -29.05 -23.72 -12.93
CA SER A 240 -28.84 -25.16 -12.75
C SER A 240 -28.16 -25.46 -11.42
N PHE A 241 -27.14 -24.68 -11.05
CA PHE A 241 -26.46 -24.81 -9.76
C PHE A 241 -27.42 -24.58 -8.58
N GLN A 242 -28.30 -23.58 -8.65
CA GLN A 242 -29.17 -23.22 -7.53
C GLN A 242 -30.38 -24.16 -7.38
N ASN A 243 -30.97 -24.58 -8.49
CA ASN A 243 -32.26 -25.25 -8.48
C ASN A 243 -32.17 -26.78 -8.48
N GLN A 244 -31.06 -27.35 -8.96
CA GLN A 244 -30.90 -28.80 -9.00
C GLN A 244 -30.38 -29.36 -7.66
N PRO A 245 -30.72 -30.62 -7.32
CA PRO A 245 -30.07 -31.33 -6.22
C PRO A 245 -28.56 -31.42 -6.43
N HIS A 246 -27.76 -31.09 -5.40
CA HIS A 246 -26.29 -31.21 -5.45
C HIS A 246 -25.84 -32.66 -5.30
N THR A 247 -26.07 -33.45 -6.35
CA THR A 247 -25.63 -34.85 -6.49
C THR A 247 -24.41 -34.95 -7.39
N LEU A 248 -23.70 -36.07 -7.36
CA LEU A 248 -22.55 -36.26 -8.23
C LEU A 248 -22.93 -36.25 -9.72
N GLU A 249 -24.09 -36.79 -10.03
CA GLU A 249 -24.69 -36.78 -11.36
C GLU A 249 -24.88 -35.35 -11.89
N ASN A 250 -25.58 -34.51 -11.12
CA ASN A 250 -25.82 -33.11 -11.52
C ASN A 250 -24.53 -32.29 -11.51
N GLY A 251 -23.59 -32.60 -10.61
CA GLY A 251 -22.26 -32.00 -10.61
C GLY A 251 -21.48 -32.30 -11.90
N ALA A 252 -21.57 -33.53 -12.41
CA ALA A 252 -20.96 -33.91 -13.69
C ALA A 252 -21.63 -33.22 -14.87
N ILE A 253 -22.96 -33.10 -14.88
CA ILE A 253 -23.70 -32.37 -15.92
C ILE A 253 -23.33 -30.88 -15.89
N LEU A 254 -23.29 -30.26 -14.71
CA LEU A 254 -22.90 -28.86 -14.54
C LEU A 254 -21.46 -28.62 -15.01
N THR A 255 -20.55 -29.54 -14.69
CA THR A 255 -19.13 -29.41 -15.04
C THR A 255 -18.85 -29.59 -16.52
N PHE A 256 -19.48 -30.56 -17.18
CA PHE A 256 -19.09 -30.98 -18.53
C PHE A 256 -20.17 -30.74 -19.59
N GLY A 257 -21.26 -30.09 -19.18
CA GLY A 257 -22.43 -29.84 -20.00
C GLY A 257 -23.24 -31.06 -20.40
N SER A 258 -24.32 -30.80 -21.13
CA SER A 258 -25.33 -31.81 -21.46
C SER A 258 -24.79 -32.94 -22.35
N GLY A 259 -23.71 -32.73 -23.11
CA GLY A 259 -23.08 -33.80 -23.88
C GLY A 259 -22.22 -34.73 -23.03
N LYS A 260 -21.04 -34.23 -22.64
CA LYS A 260 -20.02 -35.03 -21.94
C LYS A 260 -20.46 -35.38 -20.51
N GLY A 261 -21.14 -34.44 -19.85
CA GLY A 261 -21.63 -34.60 -18.50
C GLY A 261 -22.73 -35.65 -18.39
N MET A 262 -23.62 -35.78 -19.37
CA MET A 262 -24.63 -36.84 -19.38
C MET A 262 -24.02 -38.24 -19.54
N ILE A 263 -22.95 -38.38 -20.33
CA ILE A 263 -22.25 -39.67 -20.48
C ILE A 263 -21.66 -40.10 -19.13
N LEU A 264 -21.03 -39.16 -18.44
CA LEU A 264 -20.44 -39.42 -17.12
C LEU A 264 -21.53 -39.63 -16.04
N ALA A 265 -22.58 -38.82 -16.05
CA ALA A 265 -23.74 -38.96 -15.16
C ALA A 265 -24.33 -40.38 -15.21
N LYS A 266 -24.51 -40.93 -16.41
CA LYS A 266 -25.01 -42.31 -16.59
C LYS A 266 -24.10 -43.38 -16.00
N SER A 267 -22.78 -43.17 -15.96
CA SER A 267 -21.88 -44.15 -15.33
C SER A 267 -21.88 -44.07 -13.80
N LEU A 268 -22.40 -42.97 -13.24
CA LEU A 268 -22.54 -42.74 -11.81
C LEU A 268 -23.91 -43.15 -11.26
N ASP A 269 -24.94 -43.16 -12.12
CA ASP A 269 -26.30 -43.56 -11.74
C ASP A 269 -26.35 -44.99 -11.17
N GLY A 270 -27.09 -45.17 -10.08
CA GLY A 270 -27.26 -46.44 -9.38
C GLY A 270 -26.01 -47.01 -8.70
N GLN A 271 -24.85 -46.35 -8.75
CA GLN A 271 -23.64 -46.82 -8.09
C GLN A 271 -23.71 -46.58 -6.57
N ASN A 272 -23.31 -47.59 -5.79
CA ASN A 272 -23.25 -47.49 -4.33
C ASN A 272 -21.81 -47.70 -3.85
N PHE A 273 -21.20 -46.66 -3.28
CA PHE A 273 -19.81 -46.68 -2.85
C PHE A 273 -19.71 -46.82 -1.34
N SER A 274 -18.82 -47.71 -0.88
CA SER A 274 -18.60 -47.91 0.56
C SER A 274 -17.87 -46.75 1.25
N SER A 275 -17.33 -45.80 0.48
CA SER A 275 -16.71 -44.57 1.00
C SER A 275 -16.53 -43.52 -0.10
N VAL A 276 -16.46 -42.24 0.32
CA VAL A 276 -16.18 -41.08 -0.57
C VAL A 276 -14.86 -41.26 -1.34
N LYS A 277 -13.85 -41.88 -0.72
CA LYS A 277 -12.56 -42.13 -1.38
C LYS A 277 -12.73 -43.05 -2.60
N LYS A 278 -13.52 -44.12 -2.48
CA LYS A 278 -13.79 -45.04 -3.60
C LYS A 278 -14.64 -44.38 -4.68
N GLU A 279 -15.55 -43.50 -4.30
CA GLU A 279 -16.35 -42.70 -5.23
C GLU A 279 -15.47 -41.74 -6.05
N GLN A 280 -14.51 -41.06 -5.40
CA GLN A 280 -13.52 -40.21 -6.08
C GLN A 280 -12.58 -41.00 -7.00
N GLU A 281 -12.11 -42.17 -6.56
CA GLU A 281 -11.29 -43.08 -7.38
C GLU A 281 -12.06 -43.56 -8.61
N PHE A 282 -13.34 -43.92 -8.45
CA PHE A 282 -14.21 -44.29 -9.55
C PHE A 282 -14.39 -43.14 -10.53
N LEU A 283 -14.79 -41.96 -10.06
CA LEU A 283 -14.94 -40.77 -10.91
C LEU A 283 -13.65 -40.46 -11.68
N ARG A 284 -12.49 -40.53 -11.01
CA ARG A 284 -11.18 -40.36 -11.66
C ARG A 284 -11.00 -41.36 -12.79
N SER A 285 -11.23 -42.66 -12.53
CA SER A 285 -11.10 -43.71 -13.55
C SER A 285 -12.01 -43.47 -14.75
N GLN A 286 -13.25 -42.99 -14.53
CA GLN A 286 -14.19 -42.69 -15.61
C GLN A 286 -13.70 -41.50 -16.46
N LEU A 287 -13.14 -40.47 -15.81
CA LEU A 287 -12.57 -39.32 -16.48
C LEU A 287 -11.26 -39.64 -17.23
N GLU A 288 -10.44 -40.54 -16.72
CA GLU A 288 -9.20 -41.00 -17.36
C GLU A 288 -9.49 -41.94 -18.54
N ALA A 289 -10.49 -42.81 -18.42
CA ALA A 289 -10.94 -43.70 -19.50
C ALA A 289 -11.82 -43.03 -20.55
N SER A 290 -12.18 -41.76 -20.33
CA SER A 290 -13.05 -40.99 -21.21
C SER A 290 -12.43 -40.74 -22.59
N PRO A 291 -13.24 -40.75 -23.68
CA PRO A 291 -12.75 -40.43 -25.03
C PRO A 291 -12.31 -38.97 -25.20
N PHE A 292 -12.48 -38.12 -24.17
CA PHE A 292 -12.12 -36.69 -24.22
C PHE A 292 -10.69 -36.39 -23.73
N SER A 293 -9.93 -37.41 -23.29
CA SER A 293 -8.49 -37.34 -22.96
C SER A 293 -8.09 -36.14 -22.10
N PHE A 294 -8.70 -36.01 -20.91
CA PHE A 294 -8.40 -34.93 -19.98
C PHE A 294 -7.02 -35.08 -19.33
N ARG A 295 -6.33 -33.97 -19.08
CA ARG A 295 -5.05 -34.00 -18.34
C ARG A 295 -5.32 -34.34 -16.87
N SER A 296 -4.43 -35.14 -16.26
CA SER A 296 -4.55 -35.56 -14.85
C SER A 296 -4.76 -34.40 -13.87
N ARG A 297 -4.11 -33.25 -14.07
CA ARG A 297 -4.32 -32.04 -13.25
C ARG A 297 -5.75 -31.50 -13.36
N GLN A 298 -6.33 -31.47 -14.56
CA GLN A 298 -7.71 -31.00 -14.77
C GLN A 298 -8.72 -31.92 -14.07
N ILE A 299 -8.49 -33.24 -14.13
CA ILE A 299 -9.29 -34.23 -13.41
C ILE A 299 -9.24 -33.98 -11.90
N THR A 300 -8.04 -33.75 -11.36
CA THR A 300 -7.86 -33.43 -9.94
C THR A 300 -8.59 -32.16 -9.54
N ASP A 301 -8.50 -31.10 -10.35
CA ASP A 301 -9.19 -29.83 -10.08
C ASP A 301 -10.72 -30.01 -10.08
N TRP A 302 -11.28 -30.81 -10.99
CA TRP A 302 -12.73 -31.10 -11.00
C TRP A 302 -13.20 -31.98 -9.85
N ILE A 303 -12.41 -32.98 -9.46
CA ILE A 303 -12.73 -33.79 -8.27
C ILE A 303 -12.70 -32.89 -7.02
N SER A 304 -11.70 -32.02 -6.90
CA SER A 304 -11.64 -31.02 -5.82
C SER A 304 -12.84 -30.07 -5.85
N TRP A 305 -13.25 -29.61 -7.03
CA TRP A 305 -14.45 -28.79 -7.21
C TRP A 305 -15.74 -29.51 -6.76
N MET A 306 -15.90 -30.80 -7.07
CA MET A 306 -17.10 -31.59 -6.71
C MET A 306 -17.18 -31.85 -5.20
N TYR A 307 -16.10 -32.34 -4.61
CA TYR A 307 -16.09 -32.86 -3.24
C TYR A 307 -15.61 -31.84 -2.20
N GLY A 308 -14.83 -30.86 -2.63
CA GLY A 308 -14.13 -29.91 -1.78
C GLY A 308 -12.75 -30.40 -1.40
N ASP A 309 -12.01 -29.52 -0.74
CA ASP A 309 -10.72 -29.81 -0.14
C ASP A 309 -10.74 -29.45 1.35
N SER A 310 -9.57 -29.43 2.00
CA SER A 310 -9.45 -29.04 3.40
C SER A 310 -9.83 -27.58 3.69
N ARG A 311 -10.02 -26.75 2.65
CA ARG A 311 -10.23 -25.29 2.76
C ARG A 311 -11.61 -24.84 2.29
N LYS A 312 -12.25 -25.58 1.37
CA LYS A 312 -13.53 -25.17 0.76
C LYS A 312 -14.48 -26.35 0.62
N SER A 313 -15.77 -26.09 0.83
CA SER A 313 -16.82 -27.04 0.46
C SER A 313 -16.86 -27.22 -1.06
N GLY A 314 -16.94 -28.46 -1.52
CA GLY A 314 -17.22 -28.77 -2.92
C GLY A 314 -18.70 -28.61 -3.24
N TYR A 315 -19.01 -28.65 -4.53
CA TYR A 315 -20.37 -28.58 -5.07
C TYR A 315 -21.38 -29.41 -4.26
N LEU A 316 -21.05 -30.66 -3.91
CA LEU A 316 -21.95 -31.58 -3.20
C LEU A 316 -22.44 -31.08 -1.83
N LYS A 317 -21.72 -30.16 -1.21
CA LYS A 317 -22.03 -29.59 0.11
C LYS A 317 -22.25 -28.08 0.08
N ALA A 318 -22.30 -27.51 -1.11
CA ALA A 318 -22.40 -26.07 -1.27
C ALA A 318 -23.77 -25.55 -0.85
N SER A 319 -23.81 -24.29 -0.38
CA SER A 319 -25.09 -23.57 -0.35
C SER A 319 -25.54 -23.26 -1.77
N ARG A 320 -26.86 -23.22 -2.00
CA ARG A 320 -27.46 -22.93 -3.31
C ARG A 320 -27.62 -21.43 -3.57
N THR A 321 -26.68 -20.61 -3.09
CA THR A 321 -26.71 -19.16 -3.27
C THR A 321 -26.12 -18.75 -4.61
N GLU A 322 -26.47 -17.56 -5.09
CA GLU A 322 -25.93 -17.02 -6.35
C GLU A 322 -24.41 -16.82 -6.28
N ASN A 323 -23.89 -16.28 -5.17
CA ASN A 323 -22.46 -16.07 -4.96
C ASN A 323 -21.68 -17.38 -5.05
N GLU A 324 -22.21 -18.46 -4.46
CA GLU A 324 -21.60 -19.78 -4.60
C GLU A 324 -21.61 -20.24 -6.06
N ALA A 325 -22.73 -20.10 -6.78
CA ALA A 325 -22.80 -20.46 -8.20
C ALA A 325 -21.71 -19.78 -9.04
N TRP A 326 -21.54 -18.46 -8.90
CA TRP A 326 -20.52 -17.69 -9.61
C TRP A 326 -19.10 -18.09 -9.21
N ARG A 327 -18.84 -18.33 -7.92
CA ARG A 327 -17.57 -18.87 -7.44
C ARG A 327 -17.23 -20.19 -8.14
N TYR A 328 -18.20 -21.10 -8.22
CA TYR A 328 -17.98 -22.40 -8.86
C TYR A 328 -17.76 -22.28 -10.37
N ILE A 329 -18.46 -21.36 -11.06
CA ILE A 329 -18.19 -21.07 -12.49
C ILE A 329 -16.74 -20.60 -12.67
N ALA A 330 -16.27 -19.68 -11.83
CA ALA A 330 -14.89 -19.18 -11.86
C ALA A 330 -13.83 -20.24 -11.53
N GLU A 331 -14.15 -21.21 -10.67
CA GLU A 331 -13.25 -22.29 -10.23
C GLU A 331 -13.26 -23.54 -11.13
N ASN A 332 -13.51 -23.33 -12.42
CA ASN A 332 -13.53 -24.36 -13.47
C ASN A 332 -14.79 -25.26 -13.51
N GLY A 333 -15.86 -24.91 -12.80
CA GLY A 333 -17.09 -25.71 -12.68
C GLY A 333 -18.00 -25.82 -13.90
N VAL A 334 -17.60 -25.27 -15.05
CA VAL A 334 -18.34 -25.34 -16.33
C VAL A 334 -17.36 -25.40 -17.50
N TYR A 335 -16.81 -26.58 -17.78
CA TYR A 335 -15.76 -26.83 -18.77
C TYR A 335 -16.11 -26.34 -20.19
N ASP A 336 -17.38 -26.41 -20.58
CA ASP A 336 -17.83 -26.06 -21.94
C ASP A 336 -17.69 -24.56 -22.25
N LEU A 337 -17.53 -23.71 -21.23
CA LEU A 337 -17.32 -22.29 -21.42
C LEU A 337 -15.82 -21.94 -21.47
N PRO A 338 -15.41 -21.01 -22.36
CA PRO A 338 -14.05 -20.50 -22.42
C PRO A 338 -13.52 -20.05 -21.07
N ARG A 339 -12.27 -20.44 -20.77
CA ARG A 339 -11.64 -20.18 -19.46
C ARG A 339 -11.62 -18.69 -19.10
N ALA A 340 -11.31 -17.83 -20.06
CA ALA A 340 -11.22 -16.38 -19.85
C ALA A 340 -12.57 -15.79 -19.44
N GLU A 341 -13.63 -16.17 -20.15
CA GLU A 341 -14.99 -15.68 -19.90
C GLU A 341 -15.49 -16.11 -18.52
N ARG A 342 -15.29 -17.37 -18.13
CA ARG A 342 -15.66 -17.83 -16.78
C ARG A 342 -14.89 -17.14 -15.67
N LYS A 343 -13.58 -16.97 -15.83
CA LYS A 343 -12.73 -16.26 -14.86
C LYS A 343 -13.10 -14.78 -14.76
N TYR A 344 -13.53 -14.18 -15.86
CA TYR A 344 -14.05 -12.82 -15.87
C TYR A 344 -15.40 -12.75 -15.15
N ALA A 345 -16.39 -13.54 -15.59
CA ALA A 345 -17.76 -13.51 -15.10
C ALA A 345 -17.91 -13.85 -13.61
N GLY A 346 -17.23 -14.89 -13.14
CA GLY A 346 -17.34 -15.27 -11.72
C GLY A 346 -16.21 -14.77 -10.83
N GLY A 347 -15.08 -14.33 -11.40
CA GLY A 347 -13.86 -14.00 -10.64
C GLY A 347 -13.53 -12.52 -10.62
N LEU A 348 -13.18 -11.94 -11.77
CA LEU A 348 -12.88 -10.51 -11.88
C LEU A 348 -14.11 -9.67 -11.52
N GLU A 349 -15.29 -10.05 -12.01
CA GLU A 349 -16.54 -9.34 -11.69
C GLU A 349 -16.85 -9.39 -10.19
N GLN A 350 -16.68 -10.54 -9.53
CA GLN A 350 -16.85 -10.62 -8.09
C GLN A 350 -15.88 -9.69 -7.36
N THR A 351 -14.62 -9.67 -7.78
CA THR A 351 -13.60 -8.76 -7.22
C THR A 351 -14.01 -7.29 -7.40
N ARG A 352 -14.50 -6.91 -8.59
CA ARG A 352 -15.02 -5.56 -8.88
C ARG A 352 -16.19 -5.21 -7.95
N ARG A 353 -17.17 -6.10 -7.81
CA ARG A 353 -18.33 -5.90 -6.91
C ARG A 353 -17.93 -5.76 -5.45
N ASP A 354 -16.98 -6.57 -4.97
CA ASP A 354 -16.47 -6.50 -3.60
C ASP A 354 -15.77 -5.16 -3.32
N ILE A 355 -15.01 -4.65 -4.29
CA ILE A 355 -14.39 -3.32 -4.21
C ILE A 355 -15.46 -2.24 -4.16
N ILE A 356 -16.43 -2.25 -5.08
CA ILE A 356 -17.51 -1.25 -5.10
C ILE A 356 -18.33 -1.29 -3.79
N ALA A 357 -18.65 -2.47 -3.28
CA ALA A 357 -19.35 -2.62 -2.01
C ALA A 357 -18.56 -2.03 -0.84
N ARG A 358 -17.23 -2.18 -0.86
CA ARG A 358 -16.34 -1.55 0.12
C ARG A 358 -16.31 -0.03 -0.01
N LEU A 359 -16.17 0.51 -1.22
CA LEU A 359 -16.11 1.96 -1.46
C LEU A 359 -17.42 2.67 -1.05
N ARG A 360 -18.54 1.95 -1.04
CA ARG A 360 -19.85 2.44 -0.59
C ARG A 360 -20.08 2.30 0.92
N ASP A 361 -19.23 1.58 1.64
CA ASP A 361 -19.34 1.41 3.08
C ASP A 361 -18.67 2.59 3.81
N PRO A 362 -19.43 3.47 4.50
CA PRO A 362 -18.88 4.64 5.16
C PRO A 362 -17.94 4.30 6.33
N ASP A 363 -18.00 3.08 6.85
CA ASP A 363 -17.12 2.61 7.92
C ASP A 363 -15.86 1.90 7.40
N ALA A 364 -15.78 1.66 6.08
CA ALA A 364 -14.61 1.05 5.48
C ALA A 364 -13.50 2.07 5.23
N LEU A 365 -12.26 1.68 5.56
CA LEU A 365 -11.11 2.42 5.06
C LEU A 365 -10.99 2.26 3.53
N PRO A 366 -10.33 3.20 2.86
CA PRO A 366 -10.07 3.18 1.42
C PRO A 366 -9.49 1.87 0.86
N PHE A 367 -9.56 1.72 -0.45
CA PHE A 367 -9.03 0.59 -1.21
C PHE A 367 -7.82 1.02 -2.04
N VAL A 368 -6.73 0.25 -1.96
CA VAL A 368 -5.46 0.56 -2.62
C VAL A 368 -5.14 -0.45 -3.70
N THR A 369 -4.73 0.03 -4.88
CA THR A 369 -4.22 -0.82 -5.96
C THR A 369 -3.24 -0.12 -6.87
N HIS A 370 -2.49 -0.87 -7.66
CA HIS A 370 -1.50 -0.38 -8.61
C HIS A 370 -2.17 -0.11 -9.97
N ILE A 371 -2.03 1.10 -10.50
CA ILE A 371 -2.59 1.48 -11.82
C ILE A 371 -1.58 2.35 -12.57
N ALA A 372 -1.48 2.11 -13.88
CA ALA A 372 -0.58 2.78 -14.81
C ALA A 372 0.89 2.75 -14.34
N GLU A 373 1.31 1.63 -13.73
CA GLU A 373 2.68 1.39 -13.31
C GLU A 373 3.51 0.83 -14.49
N GLY A 374 4.16 1.74 -15.20
CA GLY A 374 4.95 1.42 -16.39
C GLY A 374 5.50 2.65 -17.08
N HIS A 375 6.17 2.44 -18.20
CA HIS A 375 6.65 3.52 -19.06
C HIS A 375 5.44 4.23 -19.72
N PRO A 376 5.42 5.57 -19.81
CA PRO A 376 4.27 6.31 -20.35
C PRO A 376 3.99 6.06 -21.85
N ASP A 377 4.99 5.57 -22.58
CA ASP A 377 4.83 5.16 -24.00
C ASP A 377 4.34 3.71 -24.17
N ASP A 378 4.16 2.94 -23.09
CA ASP A 378 3.59 1.59 -23.17
C ASP A 378 2.05 1.66 -23.31
N ASP A 379 1.52 1.05 -24.36
CA ASP A 379 0.09 1.12 -24.70
C ASP A 379 -0.81 0.62 -23.58
N TYR A 380 -0.45 -0.47 -22.89
CA TYR A 380 -1.24 -0.96 -21.78
C TYR A 380 -1.24 0.03 -20.62
N THR A 381 -0.05 0.49 -20.20
CA THR A 381 0.13 1.39 -19.08
C THR A 381 -0.66 2.69 -19.27
N LYS A 382 -0.66 3.21 -20.49
CA LYS A 382 -1.38 4.45 -20.85
C LYS A 382 -2.90 4.31 -20.78
N ASN A 383 -3.43 3.12 -21.09
CA ASN A 383 -4.88 2.86 -21.13
C ASN A 383 -5.40 2.15 -19.85
N GLU A 384 -4.53 1.82 -18.89
CA GLU A 384 -4.95 1.02 -17.73
C GLU A 384 -5.96 1.76 -16.85
N TYR A 385 -5.79 3.08 -16.68
CA TYR A 385 -6.75 3.89 -15.95
C TYR A 385 -8.11 3.92 -16.66
N ASP A 386 -8.14 3.98 -18.00
CA ASP A 386 -9.38 3.89 -18.80
C ASP A 386 -10.17 2.61 -18.54
N TYR A 387 -9.47 1.49 -18.40
CA TYR A 387 -10.12 0.23 -18.04
C TYR A 387 -10.67 0.27 -16.63
N TYR A 388 -9.94 0.87 -15.70
CA TYR A 388 -10.35 1.02 -14.31
C TYR A 388 -11.60 1.91 -14.16
N GLN A 389 -11.62 3.07 -14.83
CA GLN A 389 -12.79 3.96 -14.84
C GLN A 389 -13.99 3.31 -15.54
N GLY A 390 -13.78 2.63 -16.67
CA GLY A 390 -14.87 1.98 -17.40
C GLY A 390 -15.45 0.74 -16.69
N MET A 391 -14.78 0.24 -15.66
CA MET A 391 -15.30 -0.77 -14.71
C MET A 391 -16.02 -0.15 -13.50
N ASP A 392 -16.24 1.16 -13.51
CA ASP A 392 -16.80 1.94 -12.40
C ASP A 392 -15.98 1.83 -11.10
N LEU A 393 -14.65 1.69 -11.19
CA LEU A 393 -13.79 1.55 -10.00
C LEU A 393 -13.16 2.88 -9.54
N ALA A 394 -13.14 3.90 -10.41
CA ALA A 394 -12.69 5.25 -10.07
C ALA A 394 -13.76 5.98 -9.25
N GLN A 395 -13.85 5.66 -7.95
CA GLN A 395 -14.81 6.25 -7.01
C GLN A 395 -14.08 6.82 -5.77
N PRO A 396 -14.75 7.66 -4.94
CA PRO A 396 -14.20 8.12 -3.68
C PRO A 396 -13.77 6.96 -2.78
N GLY A 397 -12.64 7.12 -2.09
CA GLY A 397 -12.04 6.04 -1.29
C GLY A 397 -11.17 5.09 -2.10
N THR A 398 -10.91 5.36 -3.38
CA THR A 398 -9.88 4.68 -4.17
C THR A 398 -8.53 5.40 -4.04
N ILE A 399 -7.48 4.63 -3.76
CA ILE A 399 -6.08 5.07 -3.76
C ILE A 399 -5.34 4.28 -4.85
N LEU A 400 -4.77 4.98 -5.82
CA LEU A 400 -3.99 4.36 -6.90
C LEU A 400 -2.51 4.63 -6.72
N VAL A 401 -1.71 3.57 -6.70
CA VAL A 401 -0.26 3.66 -6.59
C VAL A 401 0.35 3.84 -7.98
N HIS A 402 1.35 4.72 -8.06
CA HIS A 402 2.18 5.07 -9.22
C HIS A 402 1.56 6.06 -10.20
N GLY A 403 0.57 5.68 -11.01
CA GLY A 403 -0.05 6.59 -11.98
C GLY A 403 0.90 7.13 -13.06
N VAL A 404 1.95 6.38 -13.44
CA VAL A 404 3.01 6.88 -14.36
C VAL A 404 2.46 7.14 -15.76
N GLY A 405 1.67 6.21 -16.30
CA GLY A 405 1.09 6.33 -17.65
C GLY A 405 -0.15 7.20 -17.75
N MET A 406 -0.63 7.79 -16.65
CA MET A 406 -1.86 8.59 -16.65
C MET A 406 -1.67 9.89 -17.46
N THR A 407 -2.68 10.20 -18.24
CA THR A 407 -2.80 11.40 -19.07
C THR A 407 -3.41 12.58 -18.32
N GLU A 408 -3.44 13.75 -18.94
CA GLU A 408 -4.12 14.93 -18.40
C GLU A 408 -5.62 14.70 -18.15
N GLU A 409 -6.28 13.92 -19.01
CA GLU A 409 -7.70 13.56 -18.87
C GLU A 409 -7.90 12.60 -17.70
N ASP A 410 -7.00 11.63 -17.53
CA ASP A 410 -7.03 10.69 -16.40
C ASP A 410 -6.91 11.42 -15.06
N PHE A 411 -5.98 12.39 -14.95
CA PHE A 411 -5.85 13.20 -13.74
C PHE A 411 -7.10 14.06 -13.49
N ALA A 412 -7.72 14.62 -14.53
CA ALA A 412 -8.95 15.39 -14.38
C ALA A 412 -10.11 14.50 -13.89
N ASN A 413 -10.22 13.28 -14.41
CA ASN A 413 -11.20 12.29 -13.97
C ASN A 413 -10.94 11.84 -12.53
N ALA A 414 -9.67 11.53 -12.18
CA ALA A 414 -9.29 11.14 -10.83
C ALA A 414 -9.64 12.23 -9.80
N ALA A 415 -9.36 13.49 -10.12
CA ALA A 415 -9.75 14.62 -9.27
C ALA A 415 -11.28 14.75 -9.13
N ALA A 416 -12.03 14.63 -10.23
CA ALA A 416 -13.48 14.70 -10.22
C ALA A 416 -14.15 13.58 -9.40
N ASN A 417 -13.49 12.42 -9.29
CA ASN A 417 -13.97 11.25 -8.56
C ASN A 417 -13.35 11.09 -7.15
N ASP A 418 -12.64 12.11 -6.62
CA ASP A 418 -11.94 12.07 -5.32
C ASP A 418 -11.02 10.84 -5.16
N VAL A 419 -10.39 10.43 -6.26
CA VAL A 419 -9.35 9.40 -6.26
C VAL A 419 -8.05 10.02 -5.76
N THR A 420 -7.36 9.31 -4.86
CA THR A 420 -6.01 9.68 -4.44
C THR A 420 -4.96 8.95 -5.27
N LEU A 421 -3.85 9.62 -5.60
CA LEU A 421 -2.66 8.96 -6.16
C LEU A 421 -1.54 8.88 -5.12
N VAL A 422 -0.80 7.77 -5.09
CA VAL A 422 0.43 7.63 -4.30
C VAL A 422 1.63 7.68 -5.24
N TRP A 423 2.46 8.70 -5.05
CA TRP A 423 3.68 8.91 -5.83
C TRP A 423 4.87 8.17 -5.20
N SER A 424 5.54 7.35 -6.01
CA SER A 424 6.74 6.59 -5.62
C SER A 424 7.86 6.79 -6.66
N PRO A 425 8.38 8.03 -6.77
CA PRO A 425 9.29 8.41 -7.85
C PRO A 425 10.51 7.53 -7.98
N PHE A 426 11.15 7.09 -6.90
CA PHE A 426 12.38 6.33 -7.05
C PHE A 426 12.15 4.97 -7.71
N SER A 427 11.13 4.23 -7.23
CA SER A 427 10.73 2.96 -7.83
C SER A 427 10.37 3.11 -9.30
N ASN A 428 9.63 4.16 -9.65
CA ASN A 428 9.27 4.44 -11.04
C ASN A 428 10.49 4.76 -11.91
N LEU A 429 11.39 5.62 -11.45
CA LEU A 429 12.58 6.02 -12.20
C LEU A 429 13.56 4.85 -12.36
N LEU A 430 13.70 4.00 -11.34
CA LEU A 430 14.60 2.85 -11.39
C LEU A 430 14.05 1.73 -12.28
N LEU A 431 12.73 1.52 -12.35
CA LEU A 431 12.11 0.48 -13.19
C LEU A 431 11.87 0.95 -14.62
N TYR A 432 11.31 2.15 -14.78
CA TYR A 432 10.75 2.64 -16.04
C TYR A 432 11.53 3.83 -16.61
N GLY A 433 12.33 4.54 -15.81
CA GLY A 433 13.07 5.73 -16.26
C GLY A 433 12.22 7.01 -16.32
N GLU A 434 10.93 6.90 -16.05
CA GLU A 434 9.98 8.00 -15.92
C GLU A 434 9.11 7.78 -14.68
N THR A 435 8.48 8.83 -14.18
CA THR A 435 7.52 8.79 -13.06
C THR A 435 6.29 9.62 -13.40
N MET A 436 5.26 9.57 -12.55
CA MET A 436 4.02 10.33 -12.69
C MET A 436 4.29 11.80 -12.99
N ASN A 437 3.51 12.38 -13.90
CA ASN A 437 3.52 13.82 -14.14
C ASN A 437 2.90 14.57 -12.95
N ILE A 438 3.71 14.73 -11.90
CA ILE A 438 3.28 15.27 -10.61
C ILE A 438 2.76 16.71 -10.72
N GLU A 439 3.35 17.53 -11.58
CA GLU A 439 2.89 18.90 -11.82
C GLU A 439 1.48 18.91 -12.41
N MET A 440 1.20 18.03 -13.38
CA MET A 440 -0.14 17.92 -13.97
C MET A 440 -1.16 17.37 -12.98
N ALA A 441 -0.83 16.32 -12.23
CA ALA A 441 -1.71 15.75 -11.22
C ALA A 441 -2.15 16.82 -10.19
N LEU A 442 -1.19 17.60 -9.68
CA LEU A 442 -1.46 18.70 -8.75
C LEU A 442 -2.27 19.83 -9.41
N LYS A 443 -1.95 20.20 -10.65
CA LYS A 443 -2.68 21.24 -11.41
C LYS A 443 -4.15 20.86 -11.64
N LYS A 444 -4.45 19.56 -11.79
CA LYS A 444 -5.83 19.06 -11.91
C LYS A 444 -6.56 18.92 -10.58
N GLY A 445 -5.87 19.14 -9.45
CA GLY A 445 -6.47 19.08 -8.12
C GLY A 445 -6.59 17.66 -7.56
N VAL A 446 -5.81 16.71 -8.09
CA VAL A 446 -5.76 15.34 -7.54
C VAL A 446 -5.15 15.39 -6.14
N ASN A 447 -5.74 14.67 -5.18
CA ASN A 447 -5.09 14.45 -3.90
C ASN A 447 -3.90 13.50 -4.11
N VAL A 448 -2.68 13.96 -3.83
CA VAL A 448 -1.48 13.14 -3.97
C VAL A 448 -0.87 12.89 -2.61
N ALA A 449 -0.59 11.62 -2.34
CA ALA A 449 0.21 11.14 -1.22
C ALA A 449 1.54 10.54 -1.72
N MET A 450 2.41 10.11 -0.81
CA MET A 450 3.72 9.54 -1.14
C MET A 450 3.97 8.23 -0.38
N GLY A 451 4.77 7.36 -0.99
CA GLY A 451 5.24 6.14 -0.35
C GLY A 451 6.49 5.62 -1.05
N PRO A 452 7.48 5.06 -0.33
CA PRO A 452 8.72 4.57 -0.92
C PRO A 452 8.56 3.35 -1.85
N ASP A 453 7.40 2.69 -1.84
CA ASP A 453 7.17 1.38 -2.47
C ASP A 453 8.08 0.31 -1.84
N TRP A 454 8.32 -0.82 -2.51
CA TRP A 454 9.17 -1.89 -2.03
C TRP A 454 10.66 -1.61 -2.23
N SER A 455 11.46 -1.90 -1.21
CA SER A 455 12.86 -1.48 -1.13
C SER A 455 13.83 -1.98 -2.20
N PRO A 456 13.58 -3.07 -2.95
CA PRO A 456 14.44 -3.41 -4.09
C PRO A 456 14.47 -2.33 -5.18
N THR A 457 13.40 -1.56 -5.37
CA THR A 457 13.41 -0.44 -6.32
C THR A 457 13.03 0.90 -5.71
N GLY A 458 12.48 0.87 -4.50
CA GLY A 458 12.05 2.00 -3.71
C GLY A 458 13.08 2.48 -2.70
N SER A 459 12.81 3.66 -2.13
CA SER A 459 13.70 4.24 -1.12
C SER A 459 13.64 3.43 0.18
N LYS A 460 14.61 3.63 1.06
CA LYS A 460 14.69 2.89 2.34
C LYS A 460 13.89 3.55 3.46
N SER A 461 13.49 4.81 3.27
CA SER A 461 12.68 5.60 4.18
C SER A 461 11.86 6.64 3.42
N LEU A 462 10.82 7.19 4.05
CA LEU A 462 10.01 8.25 3.46
C LEU A 462 10.80 9.56 3.29
N LEU A 463 11.81 9.81 4.13
CA LEU A 463 12.72 10.94 3.98
C LEU A 463 13.56 10.84 2.71
N ASP A 464 14.07 9.64 2.42
CA ASP A 464 14.82 9.40 1.18
C ASP A 464 13.95 9.58 -0.06
N GLU A 465 12.69 9.16 0.00
CA GLU A 465 11.74 9.35 -1.10
C GLU A 465 11.43 10.85 -1.31
N MET A 466 11.20 11.63 -0.24
CA MET A 466 10.97 13.08 -0.32
C MET A 466 12.20 13.83 -0.88
N ARG A 467 13.41 13.45 -0.44
CA ARG A 467 14.67 14.00 -0.94
C ARG A 467 14.82 13.75 -2.44
N LEU A 468 14.61 12.50 -2.85
CA LEU A 468 14.72 12.10 -4.24
C LEU A 468 13.66 12.79 -5.12
N ALA A 469 12.43 12.91 -4.61
CA ALA A 469 11.36 13.66 -5.26
C ALA A 469 11.74 15.13 -5.49
N TRP A 470 12.34 15.77 -4.48
CA TRP A 470 12.79 17.16 -4.59
C TRP A 470 13.91 17.34 -5.61
N GLU A 471 14.91 16.46 -5.61
CA GLU A 471 15.97 16.51 -6.62
C GLU A 471 15.42 16.27 -8.02
N TYR A 472 14.48 15.34 -8.19
CA TYR A 472 13.79 15.13 -9.47
C TYR A 472 13.05 16.40 -9.93
N ILE A 473 12.28 17.04 -9.04
CA ILE A 473 11.54 18.29 -9.33
C ILE A 473 12.51 19.38 -9.78
N ARG A 474 13.63 19.57 -9.09
CA ARG A 474 14.66 20.55 -9.45
C ARG A 474 15.33 20.24 -10.77
N ALA A 475 15.78 19.00 -10.98
CA ALA A 475 16.43 18.57 -12.21
C ALA A 475 15.54 18.72 -13.45
N ARG A 476 14.21 18.58 -13.28
CA ARG A 476 13.21 18.77 -14.34
C ARG A 476 12.69 20.20 -14.45
N GLY A 477 13.01 21.09 -13.51
CA GLY A 477 12.50 22.46 -13.46
C GLY A 477 10.99 22.58 -13.18
N LEU A 478 10.39 21.56 -12.55
CA LEU A 478 8.94 21.51 -12.26
C LEU A 478 8.55 22.55 -11.21
N LYS A 479 7.31 23.06 -11.29
CA LYS A 479 6.75 24.06 -10.37
C LYS A 479 5.98 23.41 -9.23
N VAL A 480 6.64 22.51 -8.51
CA VAL A 480 6.09 21.85 -7.32
C VAL A 480 6.80 22.38 -6.07
N PRO A 481 6.09 23.06 -5.15
CA PRO A 481 6.72 23.61 -3.95
C PRO A 481 7.05 22.51 -2.93
N ALA A 482 8.08 22.71 -2.10
CA ALA A 482 8.42 21.78 -1.02
C ALA A 482 7.25 21.51 -0.06
N LYS A 483 6.38 22.51 0.15
CA LYS A 483 5.13 22.34 0.91
C LYS A 483 4.24 21.24 0.33
N ALA A 484 4.13 21.13 -1.00
CA ALA A 484 3.29 20.10 -1.61
C ALA A 484 3.82 18.69 -1.30
N ILE A 485 5.15 18.50 -1.28
CA ILE A 485 5.78 17.23 -0.87
C ILE A 485 5.52 16.95 0.62
N ALA A 486 5.63 17.96 1.49
CA ALA A 486 5.30 17.82 2.90
C ALA A 486 3.80 17.48 3.12
N ASP A 487 2.90 18.08 2.33
CA ASP A 487 1.47 17.78 2.39
C ASP A 487 1.19 16.34 1.93
N MET A 488 1.91 15.82 0.92
CA MET A 488 1.83 14.41 0.45
C MET A 488 2.16 13.39 1.54
N THR A 489 2.98 13.76 2.53
CA THR A 489 3.38 12.89 3.64
C THR A 489 2.69 13.25 4.97
N THR A 490 1.75 14.19 4.96
CA THR A 490 1.01 14.61 6.16
C THR A 490 -0.49 14.69 5.89
N VAL A 491 -1.01 15.86 5.55
CA VAL A 491 -2.46 16.11 5.44
C VAL A 491 -3.10 15.38 4.26
N ASN A 492 -2.44 15.27 3.11
CA ASN A 492 -2.99 14.57 1.95
C ASN A 492 -3.04 13.06 2.19
N ALA A 493 -2.00 12.51 2.84
CA ALA A 493 -1.96 11.12 3.24
C ALA A 493 -3.03 10.81 4.30
N ALA A 494 -3.18 11.66 5.31
CA ALA A 494 -4.25 11.52 6.30
C ALA A 494 -5.65 11.54 5.64
N LYS A 495 -5.89 12.50 4.72
CA LYS A 495 -7.13 12.56 3.91
C LYS A 495 -7.33 11.27 3.13
N ALA A 496 -6.30 10.78 2.45
CA ALA A 496 -6.37 9.63 1.57
C ALA A 496 -6.85 8.36 2.26
N VAL A 497 -6.52 8.18 3.55
CA VAL A 497 -6.95 7.03 4.35
C VAL A 497 -8.07 7.36 5.35
N GLY A 498 -8.76 8.49 5.21
CA GLY A 498 -9.91 8.84 6.05
C GLY A 498 -9.57 9.06 7.54
N LEU A 499 -8.38 9.58 7.82
CA LEU A 499 -7.93 9.91 9.18
C LEU A 499 -8.14 11.40 9.49
N ASP A 500 -9.39 11.78 9.78
CA ASP A 500 -9.81 13.17 9.97
C ASP A 500 -9.09 13.94 11.09
N ASN A 501 -8.56 13.22 12.08
CA ASN A 501 -7.86 13.78 13.24
C ASN A 501 -6.34 13.53 13.17
N TYR A 502 -5.79 13.41 11.95
CA TYR A 502 -4.37 13.19 11.67
C TYR A 502 -3.84 14.22 10.66
N GLY A 503 -2.52 14.34 10.54
CA GLY A 503 -1.87 15.13 9.48
C GLY A 503 -1.83 16.64 9.74
N LEU A 504 -2.30 17.11 10.89
CA LEU A 504 -2.24 18.52 11.32
C LEU A 504 -1.88 18.65 12.80
N ILE A 505 -1.14 19.70 13.15
CA ILE A 505 -0.92 20.11 14.55
C ILE A 505 -2.09 20.99 14.99
N LYS A 506 -3.20 20.36 15.40
CA LYS A 506 -4.45 21.07 15.75
C LYS A 506 -5.14 20.42 16.94
N LYS A 507 -5.86 21.22 17.73
CA LYS A 507 -6.69 20.70 18.84
C LYS A 507 -7.64 19.59 18.35
N GLY A 508 -7.72 18.49 19.09
CA GLY A 508 -8.54 17.32 18.77
C GLY A 508 -7.86 16.30 17.86
N HIS A 509 -6.68 16.61 17.32
CA HIS A 509 -5.91 15.67 16.51
C HIS A 509 -5.07 14.75 17.40
N TRP A 510 -4.73 13.57 16.89
CA TRP A 510 -3.72 12.73 17.51
C TRP A 510 -2.42 13.53 17.70
N ALA A 511 -1.75 13.33 18.83
CA ALA A 511 -0.44 13.89 19.11
C ALA A 511 0.67 13.10 18.41
N ASN A 512 0.59 13.05 17.08
CA ASN A 512 1.64 12.54 16.21
C ASN A 512 2.45 13.71 15.68
N LEU A 513 3.74 13.75 16.02
CA LEU A 513 4.61 14.89 15.72
C LEU A 513 5.97 14.41 15.24
N THR A 514 6.52 15.12 14.27
CA THR A 514 7.90 14.98 13.81
C THR A 514 8.60 16.31 13.99
N VAL A 515 9.63 16.33 14.83
CA VAL A 515 10.44 17.53 15.08
C VAL A 515 11.68 17.46 14.20
N VAL A 516 11.84 18.45 13.33
CA VAL A 516 12.90 18.49 12.32
C VAL A 516 13.82 19.66 12.59
N ARG A 517 15.14 19.40 12.54
CA ARG A 517 16.17 20.41 12.74
C ARG A 517 15.91 21.65 11.88
N ARG A 518 15.87 22.82 12.51
CA ARG A 518 15.86 24.09 11.78
C ARG A 518 17.28 24.42 11.32
N ARG A 519 17.49 24.56 10.02
CA ARG A 519 18.81 24.92 9.49
C ARG A 519 19.05 26.42 9.58
N ASN A 520 20.30 26.79 9.84
CA ASN A 520 20.73 28.19 9.90
C ASN A 520 21.12 28.75 8.52
N GLN A 521 21.25 27.89 7.51
CA GLN A 521 21.59 28.24 6.13
C GLN A 521 20.84 27.32 5.16
N PRO A 522 20.41 27.83 3.99
CA PRO A 522 19.76 27.02 2.97
C PRO A 522 20.72 26.00 2.36
N LEU A 523 20.21 24.88 1.86
CA LEU A 523 21.02 23.90 1.11
C LEU A 523 21.21 24.28 -0.35
N TYR A 524 20.29 25.06 -0.92
CA TYR A 524 20.38 25.55 -2.29
C TYR A 524 20.10 27.05 -2.32
N ASP A 525 20.93 27.79 -3.07
CA ASP A 525 20.84 29.25 -3.18
C ASP A 525 19.80 29.72 -4.22
N ASP A 526 19.27 28.79 -5.03
CA ASP A 526 18.38 29.05 -6.16
C ASP A 526 16.87 29.03 -5.78
N VAL A 527 16.54 28.84 -4.51
CA VAL A 527 15.16 28.78 -4.02
C VAL A 527 14.96 29.59 -2.74
N GLU A 528 13.75 30.13 -2.55
CA GLU A 528 13.36 30.72 -1.27
C GLU A 528 13.21 29.61 -0.23
N TRP A 529 14.12 29.56 0.74
CA TRP A 529 14.18 28.49 1.73
C TRP A 529 13.13 28.68 2.83
N THR A 530 12.41 27.60 3.14
CA THR A 530 11.34 27.57 4.15
C THR A 530 11.46 26.34 5.04
N GLY A 531 10.73 26.28 6.15
CA GLY A 531 10.69 25.08 7.01
C GLY A 531 10.33 23.80 6.24
N TYR A 532 9.45 23.88 5.22
CA TYR A 532 9.15 22.72 4.36
C TYR A 532 10.37 22.19 3.59
N HIS A 533 11.27 23.06 3.14
CA HIS A 533 12.52 22.60 2.52
C HIS A 533 13.36 21.84 3.55
N ASP A 534 13.37 22.30 4.81
CA ASP A 534 14.11 21.61 5.84
C ASP A 534 13.67 20.16 6.07
N LEU A 535 12.35 19.92 6.05
CA LEU A 535 11.76 18.57 6.10
C LEU A 535 12.07 17.75 4.85
N VAL A 536 11.78 18.30 3.67
CA VAL A 536 11.88 17.57 2.39
C VAL A 536 13.30 17.11 2.11
N THR A 537 14.31 17.86 2.57
CA THR A 537 15.72 17.52 2.39
C THR A 537 16.39 16.92 3.64
N SER A 538 15.60 16.52 4.65
CA SER A 538 16.10 16.00 5.92
C SER A 538 16.63 14.56 5.83
N TYR A 539 17.63 14.26 6.66
CA TYR A 539 18.09 12.88 6.93
C TYR A 539 17.60 12.43 8.30
N GLN A 540 17.78 11.15 8.63
CA GLN A 540 17.49 10.60 9.97
C GLN A 540 18.16 11.42 11.10
N ARG A 541 19.38 11.95 10.86
CA ARG A 541 20.09 12.84 11.81
C ARG A 541 19.40 14.16 12.11
N ASP A 542 18.56 14.64 11.19
CA ASP A 542 17.84 15.90 11.29
C ASP A 542 16.53 15.72 12.05
N ILE A 543 16.10 14.49 12.30
CA ILE A 543 14.95 14.17 13.15
C ILE A 543 15.36 14.30 14.62
N GLN A 544 14.73 15.23 15.34
CA GLN A 544 15.07 15.59 16.72
C GLN A 544 14.20 14.85 17.74
N LEU A 545 12.93 14.64 17.40
CA LEU A 545 11.96 13.94 18.22
C LEU A 545 10.82 13.42 17.34
N VAL A 546 10.34 12.22 17.63
CA VAL A 546 9.16 11.61 17.02
C VAL A 546 8.21 11.21 18.13
N VAL A 547 6.99 11.71 18.04
CA VAL A 547 5.91 11.46 19.01
C VAL A 547 4.84 10.68 18.28
N ILE A 548 4.45 9.54 18.84
CA ILE A 548 3.38 8.70 18.30
C ILE A 548 2.32 8.58 19.38
N ALA A 549 1.10 9.02 19.07
CA ALA A 549 -0.04 9.04 19.98
C ALA A 549 0.31 9.64 21.35
N GLY A 550 0.97 10.80 21.33
CA GLY A 550 1.37 11.53 22.54
C GLY A 550 2.58 10.96 23.29
N HIS A 551 3.11 9.82 22.85
CA HIS A 551 4.27 9.17 23.44
C HIS A 551 5.54 9.46 22.60
N PRO A 552 6.56 10.14 23.15
CA PRO A 552 7.85 10.32 22.47
C PRO A 552 8.56 8.97 22.31
N MET A 553 8.71 8.47 21.08
CA MET A 553 9.27 7.13 20.81
C MET A 553 10.73 7.16 20.37
N TYR A 554 11.17 8.26 19.76
CA TYR A 554 12.52 8.41 19.24
C TYR A 554 12.96 9.87 19.35
N GLY A 555 14.22 10.12 19.65
CA GLY A 555 14.76 11.48 19.60
C GLY A 555 16.14 11.62 20.21
N GLU A 556 16.57 12.86 20.42
CA GLU A 556 17.83 13.16 21.08
C GLU A 556 17.81 12.73 22.55
N ILE A 557 18.91 12.17 23.04
CA ILE A 557 18.98 11.62 24.41
C ILE A 557 18.62 12.65 25.48
N GLU A 558 18.95 13.93 25.28
CA GLU A 558 18.60 15.00 26.21
C GLU A 558 17.08 15.12 26.42
N TRP A 559 16.29 15.00 25.35
CA TRP A 559 14.84 15.07 25.41
C TRP A 559 14.25 13.76 25.92
N MET A 560 14.72 12.63 25.39
CA MET A 560 14.23 11.31 25.77
C MET A 560 14.46 11.03 27.26
N ALA A 561 15.61 11.43 27.82
CA ALA A 561 15.89 11.29 29.25
C ALA A 561 14.96 12.15 30.13
N GLN A 562 14.60 13.35 29.69
CA GLN A 562 13.61 14.20 30.39
C GLN A 562 12.21 13.57 30.38
N VAL A 563 11.83 13.01 29.24
CA VAL A 563 10.56 12.29 29.06
C VAL A 563 10.51 11.07 29.98
N GLN A 564 11.51 10.19 29.92
CA GLN A 564 11.60 8.98 30.74
C GLN A 564 11.56 9.33 32.24
N LYS A 565 12.36 10.31 32.67
CA LYS A 565 12.36 10.80 34.06
C LYS A 565 10.99 11.31 34.51
N LYS A 566 10.23 11.92 33.60
CA LYS A 566 8.90 12.46 33.93
C LYS A 566 7.83 11.39 34.02
N PHE A 567 7.82 10.48 33.05
CA PHE A 567 6.75 9.50 32.88
C PHE A 567 6.98 8.21 33.68
N GLY A 568 8.20 7.99 34.19
CA GLY A 568 8.47 7.05 35.27
C GLY A 568 8.16 5.59 34.95
N THR A 569 8.35 5.17 33.70
CA THR A 569 8.15 3.77 33.30
C THR A 569 9.38 2.93 33.63
N ALA A 570 9.18 1.60 33.74
CA ALA A 570 10.26 0.64 33.98
C ALA A 570 11.15 0.43 32.74
N ASP A 571 10.70 0.86 31.55
CA ASP A 571 11.39 0.62 30.28
C ASP A 571 12.61 1.55 30.15
N SER A 572 13.77 0.96 29.87
CA SER A 572 15.01 1.69 29.60
C SER A 572 14.98 2.36 28.23
N LEU A 573 15.66 3.51 28.12
CA LEU A 573 15.97 4.09 26.82
C LEU A 573 17.05 3.23 26.17
N GLU A 574 16.79 2.81 24.93
CA GLU A 574 17.80 2.16 24.10
C GLU A 574 18.61 3.24 23.37
N LEU A 575 19.89 3.33 23.67
CA LEU A 575 20.80 4.25 23.00
C LEU A 575 21.17 3.70 21.63
N LEU A 576 20.99 4.49 20.57
CA LEU A 576 21.44 4.09 19.24
C LEU A 576 22.97 4.23 19.12
N PRO A 577 23.62 3.43 18.23
CA PRO A 577 25.05 3.54 17.97
C PRO A 577 25.46 4.98 17.64
N PHE A 578 26.57 5.42 18.25
CA PHE A 578 27.10 6.77 18.13
C PHE A 578 28.63 6.75 18.19
N LYS A 579 29.30 7.15 17.11
CA LYS A 579 30.77 7.23 16.98
C LYS A 579 31.35 8.55 17.49
N GLY A 580 30.52 9.45 18.04
CA GLY A 580 30.96 10.75 18.54
C GLY A 580 30.86 11.86 17.50
N ALA A 581 30.65 13.09 17.97
CA ALA A 581 30.71 14.27 17.12
C ALA A 581 32.17 14.57 16.76
N GLN A 582 32.59 14.28 15.52
CA GLN A 582 33.68 15.07 14.96
C GLN A 582 33.11 16.45 14.62
N VAL A 583 33.82 17.52 14.98
CA VAL A 583 33.37 18.90 14.69
C VAL A 583 33.19 19.05 13.18
N GLY A 584 31.98 19.36 12.73
CA GLY A 584 31.63 19.47 11.31
C GLY A 584 31.14 18.18 10.67
N GLU A 585 31.08 17.06 11.41
CA GLU A 585 30.41 15.84 10.94
C GLU A 585 28.93 15.79 11.34
N PRO A 586 28.08 15.13 10.54
CA PRO A 586 26.65 15.36 10.63
C PRO A 586 25.93 14.67 11.79
N CYS A 587 26.63 13.84 12.57
CA CYS A 587 26.07 13.05 13.66
C CYS A 587 26.52 13.65 14.99
N GLU A 588 26.04 14.85 15.30
CA GLU A 588 26.55 15.61 16.44
C GLU A 588 25.94 15.18 17.78
N LYS A 589 24.78 14.52 17.76
CA LYS A 589 24.01 14.19 18.97
C LYS A 589 23.57 12.74 18.98
N GLN A 590 23.78 12.08 20.12
CA GLN A 590 23.30 10.73 20.37
C GLN A 590 21.77 10.69 20.41
N LYS A 591 21.20 9.65 19.80
CA LYS A 591 19.77 9.41 19.72
C LYS A 591 19.38 8.20 20.58
N ALA A 592 18.14 8.18 21.02
CA ALA A 592 17.60 7.08 21.79
C ALA A 592 16.20 6.70 21.30
N LEU A 593 15.90 5.41 21.43
CA LEU A 593 14.57 4.84 21.27
C LEU A 593 13.96 4.58 22.64
N TRP A 594 12.64 4.70 22.71
CA TRP A 594 11.86 4.26 23.86
C TRP A 594 10.79 3.30 23.35
N LEU A 595 11.24 2.06 23.14
CA LEU A 595 10.38 0.94 22.73
C LEU A 595 9.95 0.18 23.97
N ARG A 596 8.85 -0.56 23.84
CA ARG A 596 8.46 -1.58 24.83
C ARG A 596 8.76 -2.96 24.23
N GLU A 597 9.38 -3.83 25.04
CA GLU A 597 9.82 -5.23 24.81
C GLU A 597 9.75 -5.74 23.36
N LEU A 598 10.91 -6.06 22.78
CA LEU A 598 11.01 -6.77 21.50
C LEU A 598 10.63 -8.26 21.73
N PRO A 599 9.64 -8.83 21.01
CA PRO A 599 9.04 -10.11 21.41
C PRO A 599 9.35 -11.30 20.48
N GLU A 600 10.52 -11.34 19.83
CA GLU A 600 11.09 -12.68 19.66
C GLU A 600 11.63 -13.04 21.05
N PRO A 601 11.29 -14.20 21.64
CA PRO A 601 11.95 -14.61 22.87
C PRO A 601 13.45 -14.51 22.58
N ASP A 602 14.18 -13.70 23.32
CA ASP A 602 15.64 -13.48 23.26
C ASP A 602 16.18 -12.31 22.41
N LEU A 603 15.36 -11.43 21.81
CA LEU A 603 15.86 -10.18 21.21
C LEU A 603 15.28 -8.99 21.97
N ASP A 604 16.08 -8.22 22.70
CA ASP A 604 15.64 -7.16 23.61
C ASP A 604 16.04 -5.74 23.17
N SER A 605 16.90 -5.61 22.15
CA SER A 605 17.30 -4.30 21.57
C SER A 605 17.27 -4.22 20.04
N ALA A 606 17.21 -3.01 19.47
CA ALA A 606 17.35 -2.82 18.03
C ALA A 606 18.72 -3.26 17.51
N GLN A 607 19.79 -3.19 18.32
CA GLN A 607 21.09 -3.73 17.93
C GLN A 607 21.07 -5.26 17.82
N GLU A 608 20.47 -5.96 18.77
CA GLU A 608 20.29 -7.42 18.70
C GLU A 608 19.42 -7.82 17.52
N LEU A 609 18.34 -7.06 17.26
CA LEU A 609 17.50 -7.25 16.09
C LEU A 609 18.27 -7.09 14.77
N GLN A 610 19.12 -6.05 14.67
CA GLN A 610 19.98 -5.83 13.51
C GLN A 610 20.97 -6.99 13.32
N ALA A 611 21.64 -7.39 14.41
CA ALA A 611 22.61 -8.47 14.40
C ALA A 611 21.97 -9.79 14.00
N HIS A 612 20.77 -10.10 14.51
CA HIS A 612 20.01 -11.28 14.16
C HIS A 612 19.65 -11.32 12.67
N LEU A 613 19.21 -10.20 12.12
CA LEU A 613 18.90 -10.11 10.68
C LEU A 613 20.16 -10.22 9.83
N GLN A 614 21.26 -9.60 10.23
CA GLN A 614 22.54 -9.73 9.53
C GLN A 614 23.06 -11.18 9.56
N ASP A 615 23.02 -11.84 10.72
CA ASP A 615 23.40 -13.26 10.86
C ASP A 615 22.54 -14.17 9.96
N LYS A 616 21.24 -13.89 9.85
CA LYS A 616 20.38 -14.59 8.89
C LYS A 616 20.80 -14.33 7.44
N ILE A 617 21.19 -13.11 7.09
CA ILE A 617 21.71 -12.80 5.75
C ILE A 617 23.00 -13.59 5.51
N ASP A 618 23.93 -13.58 6.47
CA ASP A 618 25.24 -14.23 6.37
C ASP A 618 25.08 -15.75 6.26
N SER A 619 24.21 -16.34 7.08
CA SER A 619 23.93 -17.78 7.09
C SER A 619 23.29 -18.28 5.79
N ASN A 620 22.46 -17.46 5.15
CA ASN A 620 21.78 -17.83 3.90
C ASN A 620 22.56 -17.44 2.64
N PHE A 621 23.39 -16.40 2.71
CA PHE A 621 23.99 -15.76 1.52
C PHE A 621 25.48 -15.43 1.63
N GLY A 622 26.14 -15.55 2.79
CA GLY A 622 27.49 -15.01 3.07
C GLY A 622 28.64 -15.49 2.18
N GLY A 623 28.50 -16.64 1.50
CA GLY A 623 29.48 -17.13 0.52
C GLY A 623 29.08 -16.89 -0.95
N SER A 624 28.01 -16.15 -1.21
CA SER A 624 27.42 -16.00 -2.54
C SER A 624 27.59 -14.60 -3.11
N ALA A 625 27.49 -14.46 -4.43
CA ALA A 625 27.40 -13.16 -5.11
C ALA A 625 26.13 -12.37 -4.71
N ASP A 626 25.17 -13.02 -4.05
CA ASP A 626 23.94 -12.43 -3.53
C ASP A 626 24.08 -11.96 -2.08
N HIS A 627 25.27 -11.92 -1.47
CA HIS A 627 25.46 -11.39 -0.12
C HIS A 627 25.26 -9.86 -0.07
N TRP A 628 24.66 -9.33 1.00
CA TRP A 628 24.56 -7.89 1.26
C TRP A 628 24.65 -7.58 2.75
N THR A 629 24.93 -6.31 3.05
CA THR A 629 24.84 -5.76 4.41
C THR A 629 23.47 -5.15 4.62
N LEU A 630 22.84 -5.46 5.76
CA LEU A 630 21.59 -4.86 6.17
C LEU A 630 21.80 -3.36 6.39
N ASP A 631 20.89 -2.57 5.83
CA ASP A 631 20.86 -1.13 6.04
C ASP A 631 20.78 -0.78 7.53
N THR A 632 21.67 0.08 7.99
CA THR A 632 21.70 0.55 9.37
C THR A 632 20.46 1.36 9.72
N LEU A 633 20.04 1.32 10.99
CA LEU A 633 18.90 2.08 11.46
C LEU A 633 19.18 3.59 11.46
N PHE A 634 20.35 3.97 11.97
CA PHE A 634 20.80 5.36 12.02
C PHE A 634 21.99 5.56 11.08
N ALA A 635 21.69 5.83 9.81
CA ALA A 635 22.67 5.87 8.73
C ALA A 635 23.54 7.12 8.68
N CYS A 636 23.46 7.98 9.68
CA CYS A 636 24.25 9.21 9.70
C CYS A 636 25.77 8.93 9.54
N GLU A 637 26.22 7.82 10.12
CA GLU A 637 27.61 7.35 10.13
C GLU A 637 27.94 6.38 8.99
N ASP A 638 26.95 5.98 8.19
CA ASP A 638 27.11 5.08 7.06
C ASP A 638 27.09 5.89 5.76
N LYS A 639 28.30 6.18 5.26
CA LYS A 639 28.48 6.93 4.03
C LYS A 639 27.77 6.28 2.85
N VAL A 640 27.82 4.95 2.73
CA VAL A 640 27.24 4.20 1.60
C VAL A 640 25.73 4.32 1.61
N TYR A 641 25.08 4.09 2.76
CA TYR A 641 23.63 4.26 2.86
C TYR A 641 23.23 5.71 2.61
N ARG A 642 23.90 6.66 3.26
CA ARG A 642 23.60 8.08 3.14
C ARG A 642 23.67 8.49 1.67
N GLU A 643 24.79 8.22 1.02
CA GLU A 643 25.10 8.69 -0.34
C GLU A 643 24.39 7.91 -1.45
N ARG A 644 23.77 6.76 -1.13
CA ARG A 644 23.11 5.85 -2.07
C ARG A 644 22.16 6.51 -3.07
N PHE A 645 21.43 7.54 -2.65
CA PHE A 645 20.42 8.21 -3.48
C PHE A 645 20.87 9.55 -4.06
N PHE A 646 22.04 10.05 -3.66
CA PHE A 646 22.49 11.40 -4.03
C PHE A 646 22.90 11.50 -5.49
N THR A 647 23.58 10.48 -6.01
CA THR A 647 24.04 10.43 -7.40
C THR A 647 22.95 10.02 -8.37
N PHE A 648 21.86 9.42 -7.86
CA PHE A 648 20.86 8.80 -8.72
C PHE A 648 20.22 9.79 -9.69
N ILE A 649 19.67 10.91 -9.21
CA ILE A 649 19.02 11.91 -10.08
C ILE A 649 20.03 12.65 -10.99
N PRO A 650 21.15 13.19 -10.50
CA PRO A 650 22.05 13.98 -11.35
C PRO A 650 22.90 13.13 -12.32
N GLU A 651 23.18 11.87 -12.00
CA GLU A 651 24.14 11.05 -12.77
C GLU A 651 23.48 9.79 -13.36
N GLU A 652 22.96 8.90 -12.50
CA GLU A 652 22.53 7.56 -12.93
C GLU A 652 21.24 7.60 -13.78
N TRP A 653 20.25 8.39 -13.38
CA TRP A 653 18.96 8.46 -14.07
C TRP A 653 19.10 8.98 -15.52
N PRO A 654 19.82 10.09 -15.80
CA PRO A 654 20.08 10.53 -17.17
C PRO A 654 20.82 9.49 -18.02
N GLU A 655 21.81 8.81 -17.43
CA GLU A 655 22.55 7.73 -18.11
C GLU A 655 21.64 6.54 -18.42
N ASN A 656 20.86 6.10 -17.44
CA ASN A 656 19.89 5.02 -17.57
C ASN A 656 18.89 5.31 -18.70
N LYS A 657 18.36 6.55 -18.74
CA LYS A 657 17.45 6.99 -19.79
C LYS A 657 18.11 6.98 -21.18
N LYS A 658 19.36 7.45 -21.28
CA LYS A 658 20.14 7.41 -22.53
C LYS A 658 20.38 5.99 -23.03
N LEU A 659 20.67 5.05 -22.13
CA LEU A 659 21.02 3.66 -22.44
C LEU A 659 19.80 2.70 -22.48
N ARG A 660 18.58 3.20 -22.29
CA ARG A 660 17.37 2.36 -22.19
C ARG A 660 17.25 1.32 -23.31
N LYS A 661 17.43 1.73 -24.57
CA LYS A 661 17.34 0.83 -25.73
C LYS A 661 18.38 -0.29 -25.69
N ASP A 662 19.62 0.04 -25.35
CA ASP A 662 20.70 -0.95 -25.24
C ASP A 662 20.44 -1.93 -24.10
N ARG A 663 19.96 -1.43 -22.95
CA ARG A 663 19.64 -2.28 -21.80
C ARG A 663 18.45 -3.21 -22.02
N ARG A 664 17.44 -2.77 -22.77
CA ARG A 664 16.34 -3.65 -23.21
C ARG A 664 16.87 -4.81 -24.04
N ARG A 665 17.76 -4.53 -25.00
CA ARG A 665 18.41 -5.55 -25.83
C ARG A 665 19.28 -6.50 -25.01
N GLU A 666 20.12 -5.98 -24.12
CA GLU A 666 20.97 -6.78 -23.22
C GLU A 666 20.15 -7.66 -22.26
N SER A 667 18.98 -7.19 -21.86
CA SER A 667 18.04 -7.90 -20.98
C SER A 667 17.14 -8.89 -21.72
N ASN A 668 17.29 -9.05 -23.04
CA ASN A 668 16.40 -9.85 -23.89
C ASN A 668 14.90 -9.47 -23.76
N LEU A 669 14.60 -8.21 -23.49
CA LEU A 669 13.23 -7.70 -23.44
C LEU A 669 12.72 -7.43 -24.85
N LYS A 670 11.48 -7.83 -25.13
CA LYS A 670 10.85 -7.70 -26.44
C LYS A 670 10.21 -6.33 -26.58
N ASP A 671 10.51 -5.62 -27.66
CA ASP A 671 9.93 -4.29 -27.90
C ASP A 671 8.41 -4.32 -28.18
N ASN A 672 7.89 -5.43 -28.68
CA ASN A 672 6.47 -5.61 -29.02
C ASN A 672 5.71 -6.50 -28.02
N TRP A 673 6.27 -6.75 -26.83
CA TRP A 673 5.58 -7.55 -25.82
C TRP A 673 4.41 -6.76 -25.23
N HIS A 674 3.28 -7.44 -25.02
CA HIS A 674 2.08 -6.82 -24.45
C HIS A 674 1.50 -7.68 -23.30
N PRO A 675 1.08 -7.07 -22.18
CA PRO A 675 0.45 -7.78 -21.04
C PRO A 675 -0.77 -8.65 -21.39
N PHE A 676 -1.41 -8.42 -22.54
CA PHE A 676 -2.60 -9.16 -22.97
C PHE A 676 -2.27 -10.58 -23.47
N ASP A 677 -1.01 -10.80 -23.85
CA ASP A 677 -0.51 -12.10 -24.31
C ASP A 677 -0.21 -13.05 -23.16
N MET A 678 -0.25 -12.56 -21.91
CA MET A 678 -0.03 -13.38 -20.73
C MET A 678 -1.01 -14.55 -20.65
N MET A 679 -0.50 -15.69 -20.18
CA MET A 679 -1.33 -16.85 -19.89
C MET A 679 -2.29 -16.56 -18.73
N ILE A 680 -3.52 -17.04 -18.87
CA ILE A 680 -4.48 -17.07 -17.75
C ILE A 680 -4.12 -18.30 -16.92
N TRP A 681 -3.57 -18.08 -15.72
CA TRP A 681 -3.06 -19.13 -14.85
C TRP A 681 -4.12 -19.92 -14.12
#